data_AF-A0A9N9N7C1-F1
#
_entry.id   AF-A0A9N9N7C1-F1
#
_cell.length_a   1.000
_cell.length_b   1.000
_cell.length_c   1.000
_cell.angle_alpha   90.00
_cell.angle_beta   90.00
_cell.angle_gamma   90.00
#
_symmetry.space_group_name_H-M   'P 1'
#
loop_
_entity.id
_entity.type
_entity.pdbx_description
1 polymer ?
#
loop_
_entity_poly.entity_id
_entity_poly.type
_entity_poly.pdbx_seq_one_letter_code
_entity_poly.pdbx_strand_id
1 'polypeptide(L)'
;QYPRSMMDINSVEPKLAVEIVKTILKYINDLPPNLDEKDVEFINIGRQMIDALLIGKGCGGVGCVPHYQIIEELENVYGQTAQGNFLHVHWSMEHFVNELSQRRKRLAFLMIPPDASWLLISQYSRHHEYEDVTSLESHRSFFCDYELFIEEGHVSTVTSRFRDMLFQRAPIEEIRMLMKAEKSRHSIGTEPLCKAFFSKAFFYNVNYQISNEEILIPDNLDFWELIIELGDQLYGLVTSENMKYEEILREFYHMVYPKHGGHFIVHGHTIPKDNTLIWLLVQLFRILTPAKSENFFIHDEFMFHNLMHFPDIENIQEKVIAEDMKTNESLFSMLIQLYNDSQTRSKDAFYLRDLSLQCARMNIRDRNSLKQRHPQIVAALHYMTTFHRLQEQSANYKTNITDHGLFRDLPIQDMVKVAICSQCFKNTIADTIYVYLVPDRRIESGKLGFPETKFLKGGNINYKLLDFINIHNKHRLSQLIYKMMLDGEAWTKLNTDHEQNVNCVSPYLLDVLYKIVYSSPWSLELMVKEILEKLKRIDKHTKSFAEGGAPLTETSLRWQHTILQIFSHRFLRLLKYSAKAYELLHHIKYSVSYLDHRQTYHDAETFVIHIMMIQNNSKFIKSLIDPSREKSHWFPESELLARYAIFTLARLIKLRGRDDIHDIESILTSIYPHQIHWSVTTLGFFPEPLGSYLAAQQSGIGAIPSVEKDVSASMHVGNLCNLFLDQTLPPDDEEVLKEHFSQINNQPIF
;
A
#
# COMPACT_ATOMS: atom_id res chain seq x y z
N GLN A 1 58.72 -27.34 -40.68
CA GLN A 1 58.94 -28.78 -40.39
C GLN A 1 58.67 -29.03 -38.92
N TYR A 2 57.43 -29.42 -38.59
CA TYR A 2 57.09 -30.28 -37.47
C TYR A 2 56.02 -31.26 -37.98
N PRO A 3 56.08 -32.55 -37.63
CA PRO A 3 55.39 -33.61 -38.35
C PRO A 3 53.90 -33.63 -38.00
N ARG A 4 53.11 -34.18 -38.93
CA ARG A 4 51.73 -34.66 -38.71
C ARG A 4 51.64 -35.45 -37.39
N SER A 5 51.29 -34.78 -36.31
CA SER A 5 50.72 -35.38 -35.11
C SER A 5 49.46 -34.58 -34.84
N MET A 6 48.32 -35.15 -35.24
CA MET A 6 47.03 -34.68 -34.76
C MET A 6 47.10 -34.71 -33.23
N MET A 7 47.02 -33.54 -32.59
CA MET A 7 46.73 -33.48 -31.16
C MET A 7 45.55 -34.41 -30.88
N ASP A 8 45.70 -35.27 -29.88
CA ASP A 8 44.57 -36.01 -29.36
C ASP A 8 43.69 -34.97 -28.66
N ILE A 9 42.62 -34.52 -29.33
CA ILE A 9 41.78 -33.40 -28.88
C ILE A 9 41.21 -33.66 -27.47
N ASN A 10 41.13 -34.93 -27.06
CA ASN A 10 40.70 -35.36 -25.72
C ASN A 10 41.74 -35.09 -24.61
N SER A 11 42.99 -34.74 -24.94
CA SER A 11 44.06 -34.47 -23.97
C SER A 11 44.36 -32.98 -23.77
N VAL A 12 43.64 -32.09 -24.44
CA VAL A 12 43.82 -30.64 -24.32
C VAL A 12 43.00 -30.14 -23.13
N GLU A 13 43.66 -29.45 -22.20
CA GLU A 13 42.97 -28.85 -21.05
C GLU A 13 41.96 -27.79 -21.55
N PRO A 14 40.70 -27.77 -21.06
CA PRO A 14 39.65 -26.89 -21.59
C PRO A 14 40.04 -25.41 -21.63
N LYS A 15 40.80 -24.92 -20.64
CA LYS A 15 41.31 -23.54 -20.61
C LYS A 15 42.26 -23.23 -21.76
N LEU A 16 43.15 -24.16 -22.08
CA LEU A 16 44.10 -24.01 -23.20
C LEU A 16 43.35 -24.03 -24.54
N ALA A 17 42.32 -24.88 -24.66
CA ALA A 17 41.49 -24.94 -25.86
C ALA A 17 40.68 -23.65 -26.10
N VAL A 18 40.15 -23.01 -25.04
CA VAL A 18 39.49 -21.70 -25.13
C VAL A 18 40.46 -20.61 -25.63
N GLU A 19 41.68 -20.56 -25.09
CA GLU A 19 42.69 -19.58 -25.52
C GLU A 19 43.14 -19.79 -26.98
N ILE A 20 43.22 -21.05 -27.42
CA ILE A 20 43.50 -21.38 -28.83
C ILE A 20 42.39 -20.84 -29.74
N VAL A 21 41.12 -21.11 -29.40
CA VAL A 21 39.97 -20.61 -30.19
C VAL A 21 39.97 -19.08 -30.23
N LYS A 22 40.17 -18.42 -29.09
CA LYS A 22 40.26 -16.96 -28.99
C LYS A 22 41.37 -16.37 -29.87
N THR A 23 42.54 -17.00 -29.86
CA THR A 23 43.69 -16.58 -30.69
C THR A 23 43.39 -16.72 -32.18
N ILE A 24 42.78 -17.84 -32.59
CA ILE A 24 42.34 -18.04 -33.98
C ILE A 24 41.33 -16.98 -34.40
N LEU A 25 40.32 -16.71 -33.57
CA LEU A 25 39.30 -15.70 -33.87
C LEU A 25 39.88 -14.29 -34.01
N LYS A 26 40.85 -13.91 -33.17
CA LYS A 26 41.57 -12.63 -33.29
C LYS A 26 42.36 -12.53 -34.59
N TYR A 27 43.15 -13.56 -34.92
CA TYR A 27 43.92 -13.58 -36.16
C TYR A 27 43.05 -13.46 -37.40
N ILE A 28 41.90 -14.13 -37.43
CA ILE A 28 40.95 -14.03 -38.55
C ILE A 28 40.32 -12.63 -38.61
N ASN A 29 40.05 -12.00 -37.46
CA ASN A 29 39.45 -10.67 -37.41
C ASN A 29 40.41 -9.56 -37.89
N ASP A 30 41.72 -9.75 -37.73
CA ASP A 30 42.75 -8.79 -38.14
C ASP A 30 43.10 -8.86 -39.65
N LEU A 31 42.49 -9.80 -40.40
CA LEU A 31 42.73 -9.95 -41.84
C LEU A 31 42.08 -8.81 -42.66
N PRO A 32 42.68 -8.43 -43.80
CA PRO A 32 42.08 -7.45 -44.70
C PRO A 32 40.81 -8.01 -45.36
N PRO A 33 39.82 -7.15 -45.71
CA PRO A 33 38.56 -7.61 -46.30
C PRO A 33 38.73 -8.27 -47.69
N ASN A 34 39.81 -7.93 -48.40
CA ASN A 34 40.19 -8.55 -49.66
C ASN A 34 41.26 -9.63 -49.40
N LEU A 35 40.83 -10.89 -49.40
CA LEU A 35 41.68 -12.04 -49.11
C LEU A 35 42.30 -12.62 -50.38
N ASP A 36 43.53 -13.15 -50.27
CA ASP A 36 44.12 -14.00 -51.30
C ASP A 36 43.74 -15.49 -51.11
N GLU A 37 44.05 -16.35 -52.09
CA GLU A 37 43.71 -17.79 -52.00
C GLU A 37 44.36 -18.49 -50.79
N LYS A 38 45.51 -18.00 -50.31
CA LYS A 38 46.21 -18.57 -49.16
C LYS A 38 45.54 -18.18 -47.86
N ASP A 39 45.10 -16.94 -47.73
CA ASP A 39 44.36 -16.44 -46.59
C ASP A 39 43.04 -17.21 -46.41
N VAL A 40 42.33 -17.50 -47.51
CA VAL A 40 41.12 -18.34 -47.49
C VAL A 40 41.43 -19.77 -47.03
N GLU A 41 42.55 -20.36 -47.46
CA GLU A 41 42.98 -21.69 -47.00
C GLU A 41 43.29 -21.68 -45.49
N PHE A 42 43.98 -20.67 -44.98
CA PHE A 42 44.27 -20.53 -43.55
C PHE A 42 43.02 -20.33 -42.69
N ILE A 43 42.04 -19.54 -43.16
CA ILE A 43 40.75 -19.38 -42.48
C ILE A 43 40.02 -20.73 -42.40
N ASN A 44 40.00 -21.50 -43.49
CA ASN A 44 39.35 -22.81 -43.50
C ASN A 44 40.00 -23.80 -42.53
N ILE A 45 41.34 -23.79 -42.42
CA ILE A 45 42.08 -24.59 -41.43
C ILE A 45 41.73 -24.14 -40.01
N GLY A 46 41.70 -22.82 -39.75
CA GLY A 46 41.31 -22.26 -38.46
C GLY A 46 39.89 -22.66 -38.05
N ARG A 47 38.94 -22.59 -38.99
CA ARG A 47 37.55 -23.01 -38.77
C ARG A 47 37.42 -24.50 -38.47
N GLN A 48 38.11 -25.36 -39.23
CA GLN A 48 38.14 -26.81 -38.95
C GLN A 48 38.69 -27.11 -37.56
N MET A 49 39.67 -26.33 -37.09
CA MET A 49 40.23 -26.48 -35.76
C MET A 49 39.24 -26.04 -34.68
N ILE A 50 38.53 -24.92 -34.87
CA ILE A 50 37.44 -24.47 -33.99
C ILE A 50 36.34 -25.54 -33.91
N ASP A 51 35.88 -26.05 -35.06
CA ASP A 51 34.82 -27.06 -35.13
C ASP A 51 35.24 -28.36 -34.44
N ALA A 52 36.51 -28.77 -34.58
CA ALA A 52 37.05 -29.96 -33.93
C ALA A 52 37.13 -29.81 -32.39
N LEU A 53 37.38 -28.59 -31.88
CA LEU A 53 37.40 -28.30 -30.45
C LEU A 53 35.99 -28.17 -29.84
N LEU A 54 35.00 -27.69 -30.61
CA LEU A 54 33.62 -27.48 -30.16
C LEU A 54 32.70 -28.70 -30.32
N ILE A 55 32.80 -29.41 -31.45
CA ILE A 55 31.88 -30.49 -31.87
C ILE A 55 32.59 -31.86 -31.83
N GLY A 56 33.91 -31.89 -31.59
CA GLY A 56 34.69 -33.12 -31.63
C GLY A 56 34.88 -33.65 -33.06
N LYS A 57 35.67 -34.73 -33.20
CA LYS A 57 35.93 -35.32 -34.52
C LYS A 57 34.63 -35.90 -35.12
N GLY A 58 34.25 -35.46 -36.32
CA GLY A 58 33.20 -36.10 -37.13
C GLY A 58 31.76 -35.60 -36.93
N CYS A 59 31.55 -34.34 -36.52
CA CYS A 59 30.22 -33.70 -36.45
C CYS A 59 29.20 -34.38 -35.48
N GLY A 60 29.67 -35.17 -34.50
CA GLY A 60 28.80 -35.87 -33.55
C GLY A 60 29.43 -36.23 -32.21
N GLY A 61 30.58 -35.66 -31.86
CA GLY A 61 31.24 -35.87 -30.56
C GLY A 61 30.92 -34.78 -29.55
N VAL A 62 31.26 -34.99 -28.27
CA VAL A 62 31.36 -33.91 -27.29
C VAL A 62 32.75 -33.30 -27.44
N GLY A 63 32.84 -32.06 -27.95
CA GLY A 63 34.11 -31.33 -28.03
C GLY A 63 34.73 -31.08 -26.65
N CYS A 64 35.99 -30.65 -26.61
CA CYS A 64 36.71 -30.34 -25.37
C CYS A 64 36.35 -28.97 -24.77
N VAL A 65 35.58 -28.13 -25.49
CA VAL A 65 35.13 -26.82 -25.03
C VAL A 65 33.61 -26.66 -25.20
N PRO A 66 32.86 -26.25 -24.16
CA PRO A 66 31.46 -25.89 -24.30
C PRO A 66 31.29 -24.55 -25.02
N HIS A 67 30.23 -24.44 -25.84
CA HIS A 67 29.90 -23.21 -26.56
C HIS A 67 29.76 -21.98 -25.64
N TYR A 68 29.33 -22.19 -24.40
CA TYR A 68 29.20 -21.14 -23.39
C TYR A 68 30.55 -20.44 -23.07
N GLN A 69 31.65 -21.20 -22.93
CA GLN A 69 32.97 -20.62 -22.65
C GLN A 69 33.52 -19.81 -23.83
N ILE A 70 33.18 -20.20 -25.07
CA ILE A 70 33.53 -19.40 -26.24
C ILE A 70 32.68 -18.12 -26.30
N ILE A 71 31.39 -18.19 -25.96
CA ILE A 71 30.48 -17.03 -25.90
C ILE A 71 31.01 -15.96 -24.93
N GLU A 72 31.48 -16.35 -23.74
CA GLU A 72 32.07 -15.42 -22.76
C GLU A 72 33.32 -14.69 -23.29
N GLU A 73 34.08 -15.33 -24.18
CA GLU A 73 35.30 -14.76 -24.76
C GLU A 73 35.07 -13.90 -26.01
N LEU A 74 33.86 -13.91 -26.61
CA LEU A 74 33.59 -13.15 -27.83
C LEU A 74 33.75 -11.64 -27.63
N GLU A 75 33.38 -11.11 -26.47
CA GLU A 75 33.59 -9.68 -26.15
C GLU A 75 35.07 -9.30 -26.08
N ASN A 76 35.93 -10.24 -25.65
CA ASN A 76 37.38 -10.05 -25.62
C ASN A 76 38.03 -10.07 -27.02
N VAL A 77 37.30 -10.52 -28.04
CA VAL A 77 37.75 -10.61 -29.44
C VAL A 77 37.17 -9.47 -30.28
N TYR A 78 35.86 -9.26 -30.19
CA TYR A 78 35.12 -8.36 -31.09
C TYR A 78 34.63 -7.07 -30.43
N GLY A 79 34.88 -6.88 -29.12
CA GLY A 79 34.40 -5.74 -28.34
C GLY A 79 32.96 -5.90 -27.87
N GLN A 80 32.37 -4.84 -27.33
CA GLN A 80 31.00 -4.85 -26.81
C GLN A 80 29.97 -5.02 -27.93
N THR A 81 28.91 -5.78 -27.66
CA THR A 81 27.80 -5.91 -28.62
C THR A 81 26.94 -4.65 -28.66
N ALA A 82 26.50 -4.27 -29.86
CA ALA A 82 25.44 -3.27 -30.05
C ALA A 82 24.16 -3.99 -30.48
N GLN A 83 23.04 -3.75 -29.78
CA GLN A 83 21.78 -4.46 -30.03
C GLN A 83 21.96 -5.98 -30.12
N GLY A 84 22.77 -6.54 -29.21
CA GLY A 84 23.02 -7.97 -29.09
C GLY A 84 23.76 -8.61 -30.27
N ASN A 85 24.39 -7.80 -31.15
CA ASN A 85 25.21 -8.27 -32.27
C ASN A 85 26.61 -7.63 -32.20
N PHE A 86 27.61 -8.32 -32.75
CA PHE A 86 28.98 -7.79 -32.87
C PHE A 86 29.13 -7.02 -34.18
N LEU A 87 29.55 -5.75 -34.12
CA LEU A 87 29.61 -4.85 -35.29
C LEU A 87 30.86 -5.04 -36.16
N HIS A 88 31.95 -5.54 -35.57
CA HIS A 88 33.26 -5.63 -36.22
C HIS A 88 33.69 -7.09 -36.39
N VAL A 89 32.88 -7.88 -37.09
CA VAL A 89 33.16 -9.28 -37.40
C VAL A 89 33.61 -9.42 -38.84
N HIS A 90 34.75 -10.05 -39.07
CA HIS A 90 35.20 -10.41 -40.42
C HIS A 90 34.17 -11.30 -41.13
N TRP A 91 33.82 -10.98 -42.38
CA TRP A 91 32.73 -11.61 -43.14
C TRP A 91 32.81 -13.15 -43.21
N SER A 92 34.02 -13.70 -43.18
CA SER A 92 34.24 -15.16 -43.19
C SER A 92 33.76 -15.88 -41.93
N MET A 93 33.67 -15.17 -40.80
CA MET A 93 33.23 -15.70 -39.50
C MET A 93 31.84 -15.24 -39.10
N GLU A 94 31.20 -14.39 -39.90
CA GLU A 94 29.90 -13.78 -39.59
C GLU A 94 28.82 -14.82 -39.25
N HIS A 95 28.66 -15.87 -40.08
CA HIS A 95 27.68 -16.92 -39.82
C HIS A 95 27.92 -17.64 -38.47
N PHE A 96 29.18 -17.95 -38.17
CA PHE A 96 29.55 -18.64 -36.94
C PHE A 96 29.28 -17.78 -35.70
N VAL A 97 29.70 -16.51 -35.74
CA VAL A 97 29.47 -15.55 -34.65
C VAL A 97 27.97 -15.27 -34.48
N ASN A 98 27.21 -15.17 -35.56
CA ASN A 98 25.76 -15.02 -35.51
C ASN A 98 25.07 -16.22 -34.84
N GLU A 99 25.50 -17.45 -35.13
CA GLU A 99 24.96 -18.65 -34.49
C GLU A 99 25.25 -18.66 -32.98
N LEU A 100 26.47 -18.33 -32.57
CA LEU A 100 26.83 -18.19 -31.15
C LEU A 100 26.02 -17.08 -30.46
N SER A 101 25.78 -15.97 -31.15
CA SER A 101 24.99 -14.85 -30.63
C SER A 101 23.51 -15.23 -30.44
N GLN A 102 22.94 -16.03 -31.35
CA GLN A 102 21.60 -16.61 -31.18
C GLN A 102 21.53 -17.56 -29.99
N ARG A 103 22.56 -18.40 -29.78
CA ARG A 103 22.64 -19.31 -28.62
C ARG A 103 22.74 -18.52 -27.32
N ARG A 104 23.54 -17.45 -27.28
CA ARG A 104 23.65 -16.52 -26.15
C ARG A 104 22.28 -15.92 -25.81
N LYS A 105 21.58 -15.36 -26.81
CA LYS A 105 20.24 -14.78 -26.65
C LYS A 105 19.22 -15.79 -26.10
N ARG A 106 19.22 -17.04 -26.59
CA ARG A 106 18.34 -18.10 -26.06
C ARG A 106 18.65 -18.44 -24.61
N LEU A 107 19.93 -18.49 -24.24
CA LEU A 107 20.34 -18.77 -22.87
C LEU A 107 19.99 -17.60 -21.94
N ALA A 108 20.22 -16.37 -22.38
CA ALA A 108 19.78 -15.16 -21.68
C ALA A 108 18.27 -15.20 -21.41
N PHE A 109 17.46 -15.56 -22.40
CA PHE A 109 16.00 -15.68 -22.24
C PHE A 109 15.60 -16.75 -21.20
N LEU A 110 16.27 -17.90 -21.18
CA LEU A 110 16.02 -18.97 -20.20
C LEU A 110 16.42 -18.57 -18.76
N MET A 111 17.35 -17.63 -18.62
CA MET A 111 17.82 -17.13 -17.33
C MET A 111 16.94 -16.01 -16.76
N ILE A 112 15.93 -15.53 -17.51
CA ILE A 112 14.97 -14.55 -17.02
C ILE A 112 14.01 -15.25 -16.04
N PRO A 113 13.93 -14.79 -14.78
CA PRO A 113 12.95 -15.29 -13.84
C PRO A 113 11.52 -15.05 -14.34
N PRO A 114 10.58 -15.99 -14.16
CA PRO A 114 9.20 -15.81 -14.62
C PRO A 114 8.53 -14.54 -14.07
N ASP A 115 8.79 -14.20 -12.81
CA ASP A 115 8.31 -13.00 -12.11
C ASP A 115 8.96 -11.69 -12.59
N ALA A 116 10.16 -11.79 -13.19
CA ALA A 116 10.80 -10.65 -13.83
C ALA A 116 10.16 -10.29 -15.18
N SER A 117 9.71 -11.32 -15.92
CA SER A 117 9.03 -11.17 -17.21
C SER A 117 7.60 -10.66 -17.06
N TRP A 118 6.87 -11.19 -16.08
CA TRP A 118 5.51 -10.80 -15.74
C TRP A 118 5.45 -10.66 -14.24
N LEU A 119 5.18 -9.45 -13.73
CA LEU A 119 4.82 -9.33 -12.33
C LEU A 119 3.63 -10.25 -12.07
N LEU A 120 3.81 -11.18 -11.14
CA LEU A 120 2.70 -11.97 -10.64
C LEU A 120 1.62 -10.97 -10.25
N ILE A 121 0.46 -11.05 -10.93
CA ILE A 121 -0.74 -10.36 -10.50
C ILE A 121 -0.89 -10.75 -9.05
N SER A 122 -0.67 -9.80 -8.15
CA SER A 122 -1.08 -10.03 -6.78
C SER A 122 -2.60 -10.06 -6.87
N GLN A 123 -3.16 -11.27 -6.97
CA GLN A 123 -4.48 -11.43 -6.40
C GLN A 123 -4.36 -10.90 -4.97
N TYR A 124 -5.43 -10.27 -4.49
CA TYR A 124 -5.59 -9.58 -3.20
C TYR A 124 -5.07 -10.34 -1.93
N SER A 125 -4.29 -11.40 -2.03
CA SER A 125 -3.70 -12.21 -0.96
C SER A 125 -2.16 -12.21 -0.89
N ARG A 126 -1.41 -11.65 -1.86
CA ARG A 126 0.07 -11.68 -1.88
C ARG A 126 0.69 -10.29 -1.92
N HIS A 127 1.87 -10.11 -1.32
CA HIS A 127 2.71 -8.94 -1.59
C HIS A 127 3.28 -9.02 -3.00
N HIS A 128 3.60 -7.87 -3.60
CA HIS A 128 4.30 -7.86 -4.88
C HIS A 128 5.73 -8.37 -4.66
N GLU A 129 5.96 -9.62 -5.05
CA GLU A 129 7.28 -10.21 -5.11
C GLU A 129 7.84 -10.02 -6.51
N TYR A 130 9.10 -9.59 -6.58
CA TYR A 130 9.77 -9.28 -7.82
C TYR A 130 11.27 -9.49 -7.68
N GLU A 131 11.84 -10.29 -8.56
CA GLU A 131 13.29 -10.41 -8.77
C GLU A 131 13.77 -9.45 -9.85
N ASP A 132 14.73 -8.60 -9.51
CA ASP A 132 15.31 -7.70 -10.50
C ASP A 132 16.28 -8.41 -11.41
N VAL A 133 16.04 -8.37 -12.73
CA VAL A 133 16.99 -8.91 -13.70
C VAL A 133 18.37 -8.27 -13.52
N THR A 134 18.42 -6.99 -13.14
CA THR A 134 19.69 -6.29 -12.86
C THR A 134 20.43 -6.80 -11.63
N SER A 135 19.72 -7.46 -10.72
CA SER A 135 20.28 -8.04 -9.49
C SER A 135 20.78 -9.47 -9.65
N LEU A 136 20.49 -10.11 -10.79
CA LEU A 136 20.97 -11.46 -11.08
C LEU A 136 22.48 -11.43 -11.34
N GLU A 137 23.20 -12.45 -10.84
CA GLU A 137 24.64 -12.60 -11.11
C GLU A 137 24.91 -12.72 -12.63
N SER A 138 23.99 -13.37 -13.35
CA SER A 138 24.00 -13.49 -14.82
C SER A 138 23.76 -12.17 -15.55
N HIS A 139 23.36 -11.08 -14.87
CA HIS A 139 23.09 -9.79 -15.51
C HIS A 139 24.28 -9.26 -16.29
N ARG A 140 25.48 -9.37 -15.72
CA ARG A 140 26.72 -8.89 -16.36
C ARG A 140 27.00 -9.59 -17.68
N SER A 141 26.78 -10.90 -17.74
CA SER A 141 27.09 -11.72 -18.91
C SER A 141 26.09 -11.55 -20.06
N PHE A 142 24.89 -11.02 -19.80
CA PHE A 142 23.83 -10.86 -20.80
C PHE A 142 23.24 -9.44 -20.85
N PHE A 143 23.97 -8.44 -20.36
CA PHE A 143 23.47 -7.07 -20.21
C PHE A 143 22.79 -6.54 -21.48
N CYS A 144 23.48 -6.63 -22.63
CA CYS A 144 22.96 -6.16 -23.91
C CYS A 144 21.73 -6.94 -24.40
N ASP A 145 21.64 -8.23 -24.09
CA ASP A 145 20.46 -9.04 -24.46
C ASP A 145 19.27 -8.72 -23.54
N TYR A 146 19.52 -8.48 -22.25
CA TYR A 146 18.47 -8.03 -21.32
C TYR A 146 17.93 -6.64 -21.66
N GLU A 147 18.77 -5.69 -22.11
CA GLU A 147 18.30 -4.39 -22.59
C GLU A 147 17.36 -4.54 -23.80
N LEU A 148 17.71 -5.40 -24.77
CA LEU A 148 16.82 -5.71 -25.89
C LEU A 148 15.49 -6.33 -25.42
N PHE A 149 15.54 -7.30 -24.50
CA PHE A 149 14.31 -7.92 -23.99
C PHE A 149 13.43 -6.94 -23.21
N ILE A 150 14.03 -5.94 -22.57
CA ILE A 150 13.31 -4.82 -21.96
C ILE A 150 12.64 -3.96 -23.05
N GLU A 151 13.35 -3.62 -24.13
CA GLU A 151 12.80 -2.86 -25.27
C GLU A 151 11.67 -3.61 -25.98
N GLU A 152 11.81 -4.92 -26.13
CA GLU A 152 10.80 -5.82 -26.74
C GLU A 152 9.61 -6.11 -25.81
N GLY A 153 9.68 -5.70 -24.53
CA GLY A 153 8.61 -5.88 -23.55
C GLY A 153 8.52 -7.29 -22.96
N HIS A 154 9.58 -8.09 -23.07
CA HIS A 154 9.68 -9.41 -22.45
C HIS A 154 10.06 -9.36 -20.97
N VAL A 155 10.61 -8.23 -20.50
CA VAL A 155 11.02 -8.01 -19.11
C VAL A 155 10.36 -6.75 -18.55
N SER A 156 9.88 -6.83 -17.31
CA SER A 156 9.26 -5.69 -16.64
C SER A 156 10.28 -4.62 -16.22
N THR A 157 10.07 -3.39 -16.68
CA THR A 157 10.80 -2.20 -16.22
C THR A 157 10.26 -1.70 -14.89
N VAL A 158 11.07 -0.93 -14.16
CA VAL A 158 10.64 -0.19 -12.96
C VAL A 158 9.37 0.65 -13.23
N THR A 159 9.27 1.27 -14.40
CA THR A 159 8.06 2.01 -14.83
C THR A 159 6.85 1.09 -14.95
N SER A 160 6.98 -0.06 -15.63
CA SER A 160 5.88 -1.02 -15.74
C SER A 160 5.47 -1.61 -14.38
N ARG A 161 6.41 -1.75 -13.45
CA ARG A 161 6.12 -2.16 -12.06
C ARG A 161 5.27 -1.15 -11.33
N PHE A 162 5.68 0.12 -11.32
CA PHE A 162 4.87 1.18 -10.72
C PHE A 162 3.49 1.26 -11.37
N ARG A 163 3.41 1.06 -12.69
CA ARG A 163 2.14 1.03 -13.41
C ARG A 163 1.25 -0.07 -12.86
N ASP A 164 1.75 -1.30 -12.80
CA ASP A 164 0.96 -2.45 -12.36
C ASP A 164 0.54 -2.33 -10.89
N MET A 165 1.42 -1.82 -10.00
CA MET A 165 1.08 -1.50 -8.61
C MET A 165 -0.03 -0.44 -8.50
N LEU A 166 0.03 0.61 -9.32
CA LEU A 166 -0.99 1.65 -9.37
C LEU A 166 -2.34 1.08 -9.83
N PHE A 167 -2.36 0.20 -10.84
CA PHE A 167 -3.59 -0.47 -11.32
C PHE A 167 -4.13 -1.49 -10.31
N GLN A 168 -3.27 -2.17 -9.56
CA GLN A 168 -3.65 -3.12 -8.50
C GLN A 168 -4.07 -2.46 -7.18
N ARG A 169 -4.08 -1.11 -7.11
CA ARG A 169 -4.39 -0.34 -5.91
C ARG A 169 -3.46 -0.68 -4.74
N ALA A 170 -2.17 -0.90 -5.03
CA ALA A 170 -1.16 -1.13 -4.01
C ALA A 170 -1.15 0.04 -2.99
N PRO A 171 -0.91 -0.23 -1.70
CA PRO A 171 -0.74 0.82 -0.69
C PRO A 171 0.43 1.73 -1.03
N ILE A 172 0.31 3.01 -0.69
CA ILE A 172 1.35 4.01 -0.98
C ILE A 172 2.68 3.66 -0.30
N GLU A 173 2.67 2.99 0.85
CA GLU A 173 3.89 2.55 1.53
C GLU A 173 4.67 1.51 0.74
N GLU A 174 4.00 0.61 0.01
CA GLU A 174 4.64 -0.37 -0.85
C GLU A 174 5.39 0.32 -2.00
N ILE A 175 4.75 1.34 -2.59
CA ILE A 175 5.36 2.18 -3.63
C ILE A 175 6.54 2.95 -3.07
N ARG A 176 6.43 3.54 -1.87
CA ARG A 176 7.56 4.23 -1.22
C ARG A 176 8.72 3.28 -0.90
N MET A 177 8.44 2.04 -0.50
CA MET A 177 9.49 1.03 -0.29
C MET A 177 10.22 0.70 -1.59
N LEU A 178 9.48 0.47 -2.69
CA LEU A 178 10.07 0.24 -4.00
C LEU A 178 10.91 1.44 -4.44
N MET A 179 10.36 2.66 -4.34
CA MET A 179 11.12 3.88 -4.65
C MET A 179 12.40 4.01 -3.83
N LYS A 180 12.38 3.67 -2.53
CA LYS A 180 13.57 3.73 -1.68
C LYS A 180 14.60 2.69 -2.11
N ALA A 181 14.17 1.48 -2.46
CA ALA A 181 15.05 0.43 -2.98
C ALA A 181 15.70 0.85 -4.32
N GLU A 182 14.91 1.39 -5.25
CA GLU A 182 15.38 1.85 -6.55
C GLU A 182 16.34 3.05 -6.44
N LYS A 183 16.03 4.03 -5.56
CA LYS A 183 16.93 5.14 -5.25
C LYS A 183 18.29 4.65 -4.72
N SER A 184 18.29 3.60 -3.90
CA SER A 184 19.52 3.04 -3.34
C SER A 184 20.34 2.23 -4.35
N ARG A 185 19.70 1.60 -5.34
CA ARG A 185 20.34 0.71 -6.32
C ARG A 185 20.84 1.45 -7.55
N HIS A 186 20.01 2.31 -8.12
CA HIS A 186 20.21 2.85 -9.47
C HIS A 186 20.22 4.39 -9.52
N SER A 187 20.16 5.07 -8.36
CA SER A 187 20.06 6.54 -8.27
C SER A 187 18.83 7.13 -9.01
N ILE A 188 17.83 6.30 -9.31
CA ILE A 188 16.66 6.69 -10.09
C ILE A 188 15.75 7.57 -9.22
N GLY A 189 15.32 8.71 -9.77
CA GLY A 189 14.42 9.66 -9.12
C GLY A 189 12.96 9.21 -9.07
N THR A 190 12.03 10.16 -9.00
CA THR A 190 10.57 9.91 -9.06
C THR A 190 10.06 9.65 -10.48
N GLU A 191 10.94 9.79 -11.49
CA GLU A 191 10.59 9.77 -12.91
C GLU A 191 9.81 8.52 -13.37
N PRO A 192 10.20 7.27 -13.02
CA PRO A 192 9.46 6.08 -13.46
C PRO A 192 8.05 6.02 -12.86
N LEU A 193 7.91 6.46 -11.61
CA LEU A 193 6.60 6.54 -10.95
C LEU A 193 5.72 7.58 -11.61
N CYS A 194 6.28 8.74 -11.98
CA CYS A 194 5.57 9.77 -12.71
C CYS A 194 5.07 9.25 -14.06
N LYS A 195 5.96 8.62 -14.84
CA LYS A 195 5.61 8.02 -16.13
C LYS A 195 4.53 6.95 -16.02
N ALA A 196 4.60 6.11 -14.98
CA ALA A 196 3.59 5.09 -14.70
C ALA A 196 2.21 5.70 -14.38
N PHE A 197 2.18 6.71 -13.50
CA PHE A 197 0.95 7.41 -13.14
C PHE A 197 0.30 8.09 -14.36
N PHE A 198 1.08 8.81 -15.16
CA PHE A 198 0.57 9.48 -16.35
C PHE A 198 0.11 8.48 -17.43
N SER A 199 0.76 7.32 -17.54
CA SER A 199 0.28 6.23 -18.40
C SER A 199 -1.08 5.68 -17.95
N LYS A 200 -1.30 5.56 -16.63
CA LYS A 200 -2.60 5.16 -16.06
C LYS A 200 -3.67 6.23 -16.30
N ALA A 201 -3.34 7.51 -16.07
CA ALA A 201 -4.24 8.62 -16.34
C ALA A 201 -4.65 8.65 -17.82
N PHE A 202 -3.70 8.45 -18.74
CA PHE A 202 -3.96 8.32 -20.17
C PHE A 202 -4.91 7.15 -20.47
N PHE A 203 -4.64 5.96 -19.93
CA PHE A 203 -5.46 4.76 -20.15
C PHE A 203 -6.94 4.96 -19.75
N TYR A 204 -7.20 5.57 -18.58
CA TYR A 204 -8.58 5.83 -18.14
C TYR A 204 -9.30 6.86 -19.01
N ASN A 205 -8.60 7.89 -19.52
CA ASN A 205 -9.22 8.90 -20.38
C ASN A 205 -9.44 8.41 -21.83
N VAL A 206 -8.68 7.42 -22.31
CA VAL A 206 -8.84 6.87 -23.68
C VAL A 206 -9.87 5.75 -23.75
N ASN A 207 -9.89 4.82 -22.79
CA ASN A 207 -10.69 3.59 -22.89
C ASN A 207 -12.14 3.70 -22.40
N TYR A 208 -12.52 4.80 -21.74
CA TYR A 208 -13.86 4.98 -21.16
C TYR A 208 -14.66 6.13 -21.79
N GLN A 209 -14.63 6.29 -23.11
CA GLN A 209 -15.60 7.14 -23.82
C GLN A 209 -17.00 6.50 -23.71
N ILE A 210 -17.91 7.13 -22.95
CA ILE A 210 -19.25 6.61 -22.61
C ILE A 210 -20.31 7.22 -23.57
N SER A 211 -21.50 6.63 -23.69
CA SER A 211 -22.59 7.08 -24.57
C SER A 211 -23.96 7.14 -23.86
N ASN A 212 -24.69 8.28 -23.99
CA ASN A 212 -26.16 8.57 -23.81
C ASN A 212 -26.79 8.26 -22.41
N GLU A 213 -27.76 8.95 -21.76
CA GLU A 213 -28.83 9.95 -22.06
C GLU A 213 -29.08 11.04 -20.95
N GLU A 214 -29.82 12.11 -21.31
CA GLU A 214 -30.25 13.36 -20.64
C GLU A 214 -30.04 13.59 -19.11
N ILE A 215 -29.52 14.80 -18.77
CA ILE A 215 -28.78 15.14 -17.53
C ILE A 215 -27.84 13.99 -17.17
N LEU A 216 -26.73 13.96 -17.89
CA LEU A 216 -25.92 12.78 -18.08
C LEU A 216 -25.09 12.45 -16.84
N ILE A 217 -25.73 11.78 -15.89
CA ILE A 217 -25.02 10.84 -15.04
C ILE A 217 -24.57 9.74 -16.01
N PRO A 218 -23.27 9.51 -16.20
CA PRO A 218 -22.84 8.38 -17.01
C PRO A 218 -23.43 7.10 -16.40
N ASP A 219 -24.07 6.25 -17.21
CA ASP A 219 -24.56 4.93 -16.76
C ASP A 219 -23.43 4.10 -16.12
N ASN A 220 -22.19 4.40 -16.53
CA ASN A 220 -20.97 3.84 -15.99
C ASN A 220 -20.47 4.62 -14.77
N LEU A 221 -21.13 4.46 -13.62
CA LEU A 221 -20.62 4.94 -12.32
C LEU A 221 -19.24 4.35 -11.99
N ASP A 222 -18.90 3.19 -12.55
CA ASP A 222 -17.61 2.53 -12.33
C ASP A 222 -16.45 3.38 -12.87
N PHE A 223 -16.64 4.10 -13.97
CA PHE A 223 -15.66 5.09 -14.46
C PHE A 223 -15.36 6.14 -13.39
N TRP A 224 -16.38 6.63 -12.68
CA TRP A 224 -16.17 7.66 -11.68
C TRP A 224 -15.47 7.14 -10.43
N GLU A 225 -15.70 5.88 -10.04
CA GLU A 225 -14.91 5.22 -9.00
C GLU A 225 -13.42 5.16 -9.36
N LEU A 226 -13.09 4.88 -10.63
CA LEU A 226 -11.71 4.89 -11.14
C LEU A 226 -11.10 6.31 -11.14
N ILE A 227 -11.89 7.34 -11.45
CA ILE A 227 -11.43 8.74 -11.40
C ILE A 227 -11.23 9.23 -9.97
N ILE A 228 -12.11 8.85 -9.03
CA ILE A 228 -11.92 9.13 -7.59
C ILE A 228 -10.65 8.45 -7.07
N GLU A 229 -10.44 7.18 -7.43
CA GLU A 229 -9.22 6.44 -7.10
C GLU A 229 -7.97 7.13 -7.67
N LEU A 230 -8.01 7.53 -8.95
CA LEU A 230 -6.90 8.25 -9.58
C LEU A 230 -6.63 9.60 -8.89
N GLY A 231 -7.69 10.29 -8.46
CA GLY A 231 -7.60 11.51 -7.66
C GLY A 231 -6.95 11.27 -6.31
N ASP A 232 -7.32 10.21 -5.58
CA ASP A 232 -6.74 9.86 -4.28
C ASP A 232 -5.24 9.52 -4.41
N GLN A 233 -4.88 8.75 -5.44
CA GLN A 233 -3.49 8.45 -5.75
C GLN A 233 -2.70 9.72 -6.07
N LEU A 234 -3.23 10.60 -6.93
CA LEU A 234 -2.61 11.88 -7.27
C LEU A 234 -2.40 12.75 -6.03
N TYR A 235 -3.43 12.85 -5.19
CA TYR A 235 -3.37 13.57 -3.93
C TYR A 235 -2.24 13.01 -3.04
N GLY A 236 -2.22 11.69 -2.81
CA GLY A 236 -1.19 11.02 -2.01
C GLY A 236 0.25 11.20 -2.54
N LEU A 237 0.44 11.25 -3.86
CA LEU A 237 1.74 11.50 -4.49
C LEU A 237 2.22 12.95 -4.28
N VAL A 238 1.31 13.92 -4.40
CA VAL A 238 1.62 15.33 -4.17
C VAL A 238 1.89 15.60 -2.69
N THR A 239 1.10 15.05 -1.77
CA THR A 239 1.32 15.21 -0.32
C THR A 239 2.59 14.52 0.16
N SER A 240 3.06 13.50 -0.56
CA SER A 240 4.33 12.81 -0.28
C SER A 240 5.53 13.48 -0.97
N GLU A 241 5.35 14.65 -1.61
CA GLU A 241 6.38 15.38 -2.36
C GLU A 241 7.00 14.59 -3.53
N ASN A 242 6.31 13.55 -4.02
CA ASN A 242 6.79 12.75 -5.15
C ASN A 242 6.52 13.42 -6.50
N MET A 243 5.56 14.35 -6.55
CA MET A 243 5.17 15.12 -7.73
C MET A 243 4.86 16.57 -7.35
N LYS A 244 5.18 17.50 -8.25
CA LYS A 244 4.79 18.91 -8.11
C LYS A 244 3.59 19.24 -8.99
N TYR A 245 2.80 20.23 -8.57
CA TYR A 245 1.60 20.64 -9.30
C TYR A 245 1.90 21.12 -10.71
N GLU A 246 2.95 21.92 -10.87
CA GLU A 246 3.35 22.50 -12.15
C GLU A 246 3.73 21.42 -13.15
N GLU A 247 4.39 20.36 -12.68
CA GLU A 247 4.77 19.19 -13.48
C GLU A 247 3.52 18.43 -13.93
N ILE A 248 2.58 18.18 -13.01
CA ILE A 248 1.30 17.52 -13.32
C ILE A 248 0.50 18.31 -14.35
N LEU A 249 0.34 19.62 -14.15
CA LEU A 249 -0.41 20.48 -15.07
C LEU A 249 0.24 20.52 -16.45
N ARG A 250 1.57 20.62 -16.53
CA ARG A 250 2.29 20.59 -17.81
C ARG A 250 2.12 19.24 -18.50
N GLU A 251 2.24 18.13 -17.79
CA GLU A 251 2.07 16.80 -18.39
C GLU A 251 0.63 16.56 -18.87
N PHE A 252 -0.39 16.94 -18.09
CA PHE A 252 -1.78 16.91 -18.56
C PHE A 252 -2.02 17.84 -19.76
N TYR A 253 -1.39 19.01 -19.79
CA TYR A 253 -1.43 19.89 -20.96
C TYR A 253 -0.79 19.23 -22.17
N HIS A 254 0.35 18.54 -22.01
CA HIS A 254 1.07 17.89 -23.09
C HIS A 254 0.42 16.60 -23.59
N MET A 255 -0.39 15.94 -22.76
CA MET A 255 -1.28 14.85 -23.20
C MET A 255 -2.30 15.31 -24.25
N VAL A 256 -2.77 16.56 -24.13
CA VAL A 256 -3.75 17.17 -25.05
C VAL A 256 -3.05 17.89 -26.20
N TYR A 257 -1.97 18.62 -25.90
CA TYR A 257 -1.19 19.43 -26.82
C TYR A 257 0.28 18.96 -26.84
N PRO A 258 0.59 17.89 -27.58
CA PRO A 258 1.92 17.31 -27.58
C PRO A 258 2.94 18.29 -28.15
N LYS A 259 4.06 18.46 -27.44
CA LYS A 259 5.25 19.12 -27.97
C LYS A 259 6.20 18.08 -28.56
N HIS A 260 7.03 18.51 -29.51
CA HIS A 260 8.10 17.66 -30.03
C HIS A 260 9.23 17.54 -28.98
N GLY A 261 9.37 16.35 -28.39
CA GLY A 261 10.46 15.97 -27.46
C GLY A 261 10.18 16.22 -25.97
N GLY A 262 10.48 15.21 -25.13
CA GLY A 262 10.71 15.37 -23.69
C GLY A 262 9.60 15.01 -22.70
N HIS A 263 8.48 14.41 -23.11
CA HIS A 263 7.36 14.08 -22.20
C HIS A 263 7.28 12.60 -21.84
N PHE A 264 6.65 12.29 -20.70
CA PHE A 264 6.58 10.92 -20.18
C PHE A 264 5.83 9.96 -21.11
N ILE A 265 4.93 10.49 -21.93
CA ILE A 265 4.20 9.71 -22.94
C ILE A 265 4.95 9.84 -24.28
N VAL A 266 5.63 8.77 -24.66
CA VAL A 266 6.49 8.69 -25.85
C VAL A 266 5.70 8.34 -27.12
N HIS A 267 4.40 8.11 -27.03
CA HIS A 267 3.59 7.74 -28.18
C HIS A 267 2.77 8.94 -28.66
N GLY A 268 2.81 9.24 -29.96
CA GLY A 268 2.11 10.35 -30.62
C GLY A 268 0.58 10.25 -30.60
N HIS A 269 0.00 9.74 -29.52
CA HIS A 269 -1.41 9.68 -29.26
C HIS A 269 -1.79 10.83 -28.33
N THR A 270 -2.67 11.70 -28.82
CA THR A 270 -3.24 12.79 -28.04
C THR A 270 -4.53 12.35 -27.37
N ILE A 271 -4.75 12.80 -26.14
CA ILE A 271 -6.06 12.69 -25.50
C ILE A 271 -6.92 13.86 -26.01
N PRO A 272 -8.21 13.65 -26.33
CA PRO A 272 -9.12 14.76 -26.56
C PRO A 272 -9.20 15.66 -25.31
N LYS A 273 -9.60 16.92 -25.48
CA LYS A 273 -9.86 17.80 -24.33
C LYS A 273 -10.97 17.19 -23.47
N ASP A 274 -10.66 16.90 -22.21
CA ASP A 274 -11.60 16.34 -21.24
C ASP A 274 -11.49 17.10 -19.91
N ASN A 275 -12.63 17.59 -19.41
CA ASN A 275 -12.74 18.30 -18.13
C ASN A 275 -12.39 17.42 -16.92
N THR A 276 -12.29 16.09 -17.08
CA THR A 276 -11.78 15.15 -16.07
C THR A 276 -10.37 15.49 -15.63
N LEU A 277 -9.50 15.94 -16.54
CA LEU A 277 -8.15 16.40 -16.20
C LEU A 277 -8.20 17.63 -15.28
N ILE A 278 -9.13 18.55 -15.54
CA ILE A 278 -9.36 19.71 -14.69
C ILE A 278 -9.92 19.29 -13.34
N TRP A 279 -10.84 18.33 -13.29
CA TRP A 279 -11.35 17.79 -12.03
C TRP A 279 -10.25 17.20 -11.15
N LEU A 280 -9.33 16.43 -11.73
CA LEU A 280 -8.16 15.85 -11.04
C LEU A 280 -7.25 16.96 -10.49
N LEU A 281 -6.97 17.99 -11.30
CA LEU A 281 -6.20 19.14 -10.86
C LEU A 281 -6.89 19.86 -9.69
N VAL A 282 -8.21 20.06 -9.75
CA VAL A 282 -9.01 20.73 -8.71
C VAL A 282 -8.97 20.02 -7.37
N GLN A 283 -8.75 18.70 -7.34
CA GLN A 283 -8.54 17.98 -6.08
C GLN A 283 -7.32 18.50 -5.31
N LEU A 284 -6.35 19.10 -6.00
CA LEU A 284 -5.10 19.57 -5.43
C LEU A 284 -5.12 21.06 -5.01
N PHE A 285 -6.05 21.87 -5.56
CA PHE A 285 -6.06 23.34 -5.42
C PHE A 285 -6.11 23.85 -3.97
N ARG A 286 -6.54 23.03 -3.01
CA ARG A 286 -6.85 23.46 -1.64
C ARG A 286 -6.08 22.74 -0.55
N ILE A 287 -5.10 21.91 -0.93
CA ILE A 287 -4.23 21.24 0.04
C ILE A 287 -3.64 22.28 1.01
N LEU A 288 -3.50 23.57 0.62
CA LEU A 288 -2.62 24.52 1.32
C LEU A 288 -3.27 25.90 1.60
N THR A 289 -4.28 25.98 2.48
CA THR A 289 -4.82 27.27 2.99
C THR A 289 -4.85 27.28 4.53
N PRO A 290 -4.25 28.28 5.22
CA PRO A 290 -4.49 28.45 6.64
C PRO A 290 -5.97 28.81 6.85
N ALA A 291 -6.65 28.01 7.65
CA ALA A 291 -7.94 28.43 8.21
C ALA A 291 -7.69 29.65 9.10
N LYS A 292 -7.85 30.86 8.55
CA LYS A 292 -8.44 31.94 9.35
C LYS A 292 -9.93 31.70 9.31
N SER A 293 -10.45 30.94 10.28
CA SER A 293 -11.87 30.84 10.53
C SER A 293 -12.38 32.16 11.08
N GLU A 294 -13.31 32.78 10.38
CA GLU A 294 -14.24 33.72 11.01
C GLU A 294 -15.08 32.91 12.02
N ASN A 295 -14.90 33.25 13.31
CA ASN A 295 -15.82 33.06 14.43
C ASN A 295 -16.84 31.91 14.30
N PHE A 296 -16.40 30.67 14.47
CA PHE A 296 -17.22 29.63 15.06
C PHE A 296 -16.54 29.20 16.36
N PHE A 297 -17.29 29.30 17.46
CA PHE A 297 -16.84 29.11 18.84
C PHE A 297 -16.15 27.75 19.05
N ILE A 298 -14.82 27.72 18.89
CA ILE A 298 -13.92 26.78 19.55
C ILE A 298 -12.73 27.61 20.01
N HIS A 299 -12.85 28.20 21.20
CA HIS A 299 -11.72 28.81 21.90
C HIS A 299 -10.72 27.70 22.24
N ASP A 300 -9.71 27.52 21.39
CA ASP A 300 -8.32 27.14 21.71
C ASP A 300 -7.58 26.78 20.40
N GLU A 301 -7.31 27.78 19.57
CA GLU A 301 -6.59 27.67 18.29
C GLU A 301 -5.06 27.46 18.47
N PHE A 302 -4.49 27.76 19.65
CA PHE A 302 -3.03 27.80 19.83
C PHE A 302 -2.38 26.43 20.11
N MET A 303 -3.17 25.41 20.47
CA MET A 303 -2.70 24.01 20.63
C MET A 303 -2.82 23.20 19.33
N PHE A 304 -3.63 23.65 18.37
CA PHE A 304 -3.90 22.96 17.11
C PHE A 304 -2.69 22.94 16.17
N HIS A 305 -1.83 23.95 16.25
CA HIS A 305 -0.60 24.06 15.45
C HIS A 305 0.58 23.23 16.01
N ASN A 306 0.60 22.88 17.30
CA ASN A 306 1.79 22.30 17.94
C ASN A 306 1.70 20.79 18.23
N LEU A 307 0.50 20.20 18.30
CA LEU A 307 0.32 18.78 18.66
C LEU A 307 0.16 17.84 17.47
N MET A 308 -0.22 18.37 16.30
CA MET A 308 -0.39 17.63 15.06
C MET A 308 0.71 18.08 14.09
N HIS A 309 1.91 17.51 14.23
CA HIS A 309 2.90 17.52 13.14
C HIS A 309 2.40 16.61 12.00
N PHE A 310 1.25 16.93 11.41
CA PHE A 310 1.15 16.75 9.97
C PHE A 310 2.23 17.70 9.42
N PRO A 311 3.30 17.21 8.76
CA PRO A 311 4.24 18.13 8.12
C PRO A 311 3.42 19.10 7.28
N ASP A 312 3.85 20.35 7.16
CA ASP A 312 3.24 21.49 6.46
C ASP A 312 2.76 21.17 5.03
N ILE A 313 1.78 20.27 4.92
CA ILE A 313 1.00 19.95 3.74
C ILE A 313 -0.01 21.08 3.57
N GLU A 314 0.17 22.26 4.19
CA GLU A 314 -0.70 23.43 4.03
C GLU A 314 -0.09 24.70 3.34
N ASN A 315 1.11 24.69 2.70
CA ASN A 315 1.74 25.85 2.04
C ASN A 315 2.30 25.83 0.57
N ILE A 316 1.96 24.91 -0.36
CA ILE A 316 2.63 24.78 -1.68
C ILE A 316 1.83 25.38 -2.87
N GLN A 317 0.54 25.06 -3.08
CA GLN A 317 -0.16 25.47 -4.31
C GLN A 317 -0.83 26.84 -4.30
N GLU A 318 -1.34 27.33 -3.15
CA GLU A 318 -1.74 28.75 -3.06
C GLU A 318 -0.53 29.64 -3.36
N LYS A 319 0.70 29.19 -3.02
CA LYS A 319 1.92 29.85 -3.47
C LYS A 319 2.11 29.68 -4.98
N VAL A 320 2.10 28.47 -5.54
CA VAL A 320 2.34 28.26 -6.99
C VAL A 320 1.36 28.99 -7.90
N ILE A 321 0.04 28.83 -7.69
CA ILE A 321 -0.95 29.52 -8.53
C ILE A 321 -0.97 31.02 -8.18
N ALA A 322 -0.90 31.43 -6.91
CA ALA A 322 -0.84 32.87 -6.63
C ALA A 322 0.47 33.53 -7.08
N GLU A 323 1.58 32.79 -7.18
CA GLU A 323 2.86 33.22 -7.75
C GLU A 323 2.80 33.27 -9.28
N ASP A 324 2.18 32.29 -9.93
CA ASP A 324 1.91 32.33 -11.37
C ASP A 324 0.99 33.52 -11.71
N MET A 325 -0.04 33.76 -10.89
CA MET A 325 -0.96 34.91 -10.99
C MET A 325 -0.29 36.27 -10.68
N LYS A 326 0.84 36.28 -9.96
CA LYS A 326 1.69 37.48 -9.76
C LYS A 326 2.65 37.71 -10.93
N THR A 327 2.89 36.70 -11.75
CA THR A 327 3.86 36.72 -12.85
C THR A 327 3.13 36.68 -14.20
N ASN A 328 3.47 35.74 -15.08
CA ASN A 328 2.97 35.70 -16.46
C ASN A 328 1.68 34.89 -16.63
N GLU A 329 1.13 34.32 -15.56
CA GLU A 329 -0.10 33.50 -15.56
C GLU A 329 -0.06 32.34 -16.55
N SER A 330 1.13 31.78 -16.74
CA SER A 330 1.42 30.77 -17.75
C SER A 330 0.72 29.45 -17.44
N LEU A 331 0.72 29.05 -16.17
CA LEU A 331 0.07 27.83 -15.70
C LEU A 331 -1.45 28.02 -15.73
N PHE A 332 -1.95 29.17 -15.29
CA PHE A 332 -3.37 29.47 -15.36
C PHE A 332 -3.91 29.49 -16.80
N SER A 333 -3.14 30.01 -17.75
CA SER A 333 -3.47 29.94 -19.18
C SER A 333 -3.54 28.49 -19.69
N MET A 334 -2.59 27.64 -19.32
CA MET A 334 -2.63 26.20 -19.65
C MET A 334 -3.88 25.52 -19.11
N LEU A 335 -4.26 25.82 -17.86
CA LEU A 335 -5.47 25.28 -17.23
C LEU A 335 -6.75 25.68 -18.00
N ILE A 336 -6.86 26.94 -18.43
CA ILE A 336 -8.02 27.39 -19.23
C ILE A 336 -8.05 26.69 -20.59
N GLN A 337 -6.90 26.50 -21.23
CA GLN A 337 -6.82 25.88 -22.55
C GLN A 337 -7.22 24.40 -22.56
N LEU A 338 -7.13 23.72 -21.42
CA LEU A 338 -7.61 22.35 -21.21
C LEU A 338 -9.14 22.26 -21.20
N TYR A 339 -9.85 23.36 -20.92
CA TYR A 339 -11.31 23.34 -20.76
C TYR A 339 -12.03 23.02 -22.07
N ASN A 340 -13.00 22.12 -21.98
CA ASN A 340 -13.85 21.73 -23.08
C ASN A 340 -15.30 22.20 -22.87
N ASP A 341 -15.65 23.34 -23.46
CA ASP A 341 -17.03 23.88 -23.43
C ASP A 341 -18.03 22.99 -24.17
N SER A 342 -17.58 22.25 -25.18
CA SER A 342 -18.45 21.34 -25.93
C SER A 342 -18.87 20.14 -25.07
N GLN A 343 -18.02 19.69 -24.14
CA GLN A 343 -18.32 18.55 -23.26
C GLN A 343 -19.47 18.85 -22.30
N THR A 344 -19.54 20.07 -21.76
CA THR A 344 -20.63 20.49 -20.85
C THR A 344 -22.00 20.53 -21.53
N ARG A 345 -22.03 20.62 -22.87
CA ARG A 345 -23.24 20.58 -23.71
C ARG A 345 -23.42 19.25 -24.43
N SER A 346 -22.47 18.34 -24.25
CA SER A 346 -22.43 17.05 -24.92
C SER A 346 -23.30 16.03 -24.21
N LYS A 347 -23.40 14.87 -24.86
CA LYS A 347 -24.03 13.70 -24.28
C LYS A 347 -23.19 13.01 -23.19
N ASP A 348 -22.03 13.54 -22.83
CA ASP A 348 -21.19 12.98 -21.75
C ASP A 348 -21.05 13.97 -20.58
N ALA A 349 -21.97 14.94 -20.53
CA ALA A 349 -21.92 16.06 -19.59
C ALA A 349 -22.16 15.58 -18.16
N PHE A 350 -21.07 15.46 -17.40
CA PHE A 350 -21.12 15.17 -15.99
C PHE A 350 -20.70 16.42 -15.23
N TYR A 351 -21.69 17.15 -14.69
CA TYR A 351 -21.47 18.46 -14.08
C TYR A 351 -20.44 18.48 -12.96
N LEU A 352 -20.18 17.34 -12.31
CA LEU A 352 -19.13 17.26 -11.29
C LEU A 352 -17.73 17.55 -11.84
N ARG A 353 -17.41 17.09 -13.07
CA ARG A 353 -16.15 17.40 -13.77
C ARG A 353 -16.27 18.64 -14.64
N ASP A 354 -17.41 18.86 -15.28
CA ASP A 354 -17.56 19.94 -16.25
C ASP A 354 -17.58 21.32 -15.61
N LEU A 355 -17.96 21.40 -14.33
CA LEU A 355 -17.96 22.63 -13.55
C LEU A 355 -16.67 22.83 -12.72
N SER A 356 -15.67 21.96 -12.89
CA SER A 356 -14.45 22.00 -12.09
C SER A 356 -13.64 23.28 -12.31
N LEU A 357 -13.55 23.81 -13.54
CA LEU A 357 -12.86 25.08 -13.79
C LEU A 357 -13.54 26.26 -13.05
N GLN A 358 -14.87 26.21 -12.95
CA GLN A 358 -15.67 27.20 -12.25
C GLN A 358 -15.43 27.12 -10.73
N CYS A 359 -15.38 25.91 -10.14
CA CYS A 359 -14.96 25.76 -8.74
C CYS A 359 -13.50 26.24 -8.55
N ALA A 360 -12.58 25.96 -9.48
CA ALA A 360 -11.19 26.42 -9.42
C ALA A 360 -11.10 27.95 -9.38
N ARG A 361 -11.85 28.65 -10.24
CA ARG A 361 -11.92 30.12 -10.26
C ARG A 361 -12.43 30.70 -8.95
N MET A 362 -13.36 30.01 -8.28
CA MET A 362 -13.88 30.42 -6.97
C MET A 362 -12.85 30.31 -5.84
N ASN A 363 -11.63 29.86 -6.12
CA ASN A 363 -10.50 29.89 -5.19
C ASN A 363 -9.50 31.03 -5.47
N ILE A 364 -9.58 31.68 -6.63
CA ILE A 364 -8.66 32.76 -7.01
C ILE A 364 -9.11 34.07 -6.34
N ARG A 365 -8.19 34.89 -5.82
CA ARG A 365 -8.53 36.15 -5.12
C ARG A 365 -8.98 37.26 -6.08
N ASP A 366 -8.31 37.43 -7.21
CA ASP A 366 -8.60 38.49 -8.20
C ASP A 366 -9.55 38.02 -9.32
N ARG A 367 -10.82 37.72 -8.98
CA ARG A 367 -11.75 37.06 -9.93
C ARG A 367 -12.33 37.98 -11.00
N ASN A 368 -12.32 39.29 -10.75
CA ASN A 368 -13.04 40.28 -11.54
C ASN A 368 -12.22 40.72 -12.77
N SER A 369 -10.89 40.79 -12.65
CA SER A 369 -9.99 41.13 -13.75
C SER A 369 -9.70 39.95 -14.69
N LEU A 370 -9.91 38.70 -14.22
CA LEU A 370 -9.60 37.48 -14.97
C LEU A 370 -10.25 37.41 -16.35
N LYS A 371 -11.48 37.92 -16.49
CA LYS A 371 -12.21 37.91 -17.77
C LYS A 371 -11.51 38.77 -18.82
N GLN A 372 -10.90 39.89 -18.40
CA GLN A 372 -10.20 40.81 -19.30
C GLN A 372 -8.85 40.23 -19.72
N ARG A 373 -8.16 39.53 -18.81
CA ARG A 373 -6.83 38.96 -19.05
C ARG A 373 -6.87 37.62 -19.80
N HIS A 374 -7.90 36.82 -19.56
CA HIS A 374 -8.10 35.51 -20.18
C HIS A 374 -9.51 35.38 -20.80
N PRO A 375 -9.73 35.91 -22.02
CA PRO A 375 -11.05 35.91 -22.65
C PRO A 375 -11.66 34.50 -22.85
N GLN A 376 -10.82 33.47 -22.97
CA GLN A 376 -11.25 32.07 -23.13
C GLN A 376 -12.05 31.54 -21.93
N ILE A 377 -11.88 32.14 -20.74
CA ILE A 377 -12.64 31.76 -19.54
C ILE A 377 -14.15 32.01 -19.69
N VAL A 378 -14.57 32.87 -20.63
CA VAL A 378 -15.97 33.27 -20.83
C VAL A 378 -16.88 32.08 -21.09
N ALA A 379 -16.39 31.04 -21.78
CA ALA A 379 -17.15 29.82 -22.01
C ALA A 379 -17.54 29.15 -20.68
N ALA A 380 -16.60 29.05 -19.74
CA ALA A 380 -16.85 28.52 -18.40
C ALA A 380 -17.75 29.44 -17.56
N LEU A 381 -17.71 30.76 -17.79
CA LEU A 381 -18.54 31.74 -17.07
C LEU A 381 -20.04 31.60 -17.33
N HIS A 382 -20.44 30.99 -18.45
CA HIS A 382 -21.85 30.80 -18.79
C HIS A 382 -22.63 30.07 -17.69
N TYR A 383 -21.97 29.16 -16.96
CA TYR A 383 -22.59 28.33 -15.92
C TYR A 383 -22.52 28.93 -14.51
N MET A 384 -22.08 30.19 -14.36
CA MET A 384 -21.98 30.85 -13.05
C MET A 384 -23.34 31.09 -12.37
N THR A 385 -24.41 31.29 -13.14
CA THR A 385 -25.77 31.40 -12.59
C THR A 385 -26.24 30.10 -11.95
N THR A 386 -25.93 28.96 -12.57
CA THR A 386 -26.15 27.61 -12.00
C THR A 386 -25.38 27.44 -10.69
N PHE A 387 -24.15 27.93 -10.63
CA PHE A 387 -23.32 27.88 -9.44
C PHE A 387 -23.92 28.67 -8.26
N HIS A 388 -24.41 29.89 -8.50
CA HIS A 388 -25.07 30.68 -7.47
C HIS A 388 -26.32 29.98 -6.92
N ARG A 389 -27.09 29.32 -7.79
CA ARG A 389 -28.24 28.49 -7.36
C ARG A 389 -27.79 27.30 -6.51
N LEU A 390 -26.71 26.61 -6.88
CA LEU A 390 -26.14 25.53 -6.08
C LEU A 390 -25.62 26.02 -4.73
N GLN A 391 -25.06 27.24 -4.67
CA GLN A 391 -24.66 27.88 -3.41
C GLN A 391 -25.85 28.13 -2.49
N GLU A 392 -26.95 28.68 -3.02
CA GLU A 392 -28.19 28.88 -2.27
C GLU A 392 -28.77 27.54 -1.78
N GLN A 393 -28.79 26.52 -2.64
CA GLN A 393 -29.19 25.17 -2.26
C GLN A 393 -28.28 24.56 -1.17
N SER A 394 -26.97 24.85 -1.20
CA SER A 394 -26.05 24.39 -0.16
C SER A 394 -26.36 24.96 1.22
N ALA A 395 -26.88 26.20 1.26
CA ALA A 395 -27.33 26.83 2.50
C ALA A 395 -28.56 26.11 3.09
N ASN A 396 -29.43 25.55 2.24
CA ASN A 396 -30.58 24.76 2.69
C ASN A 396 -30.16 23.48 3.42
N TYR A 397 -29.05 22.83 3.02
CA TYR A 397 -28.52 21.69 3.78
C TYR A 397 -28.11 22.11 5.19
N LYS A 398 -27.52 23.32 5.34
CA LYS A 398 -27.13 23.85 6.64
C LYS A 398 -28.33 24.23 7.51
N THR A 399 -29.43 24.69 6.92
CA THR A 399 -30.65 25.02 7.67
C THR A 399 -31.44 23.78 8.08
N ASN A 400 -31.40 22.72 7.26
CA ASN A 400 -32.19 21.50 7.45
C ASN A 400 -31.42 20.35 8.14
N ILE A 401 -30.23 20.62 8.71
CA ILE A 401 -29.38 19.60 9.38
C ILE A 401 -30.13 18.78 10.44
N THR A 402 -31.18 19.34 11.03
CA THR A 402 -31.98 18.68 12.08
C THR A 402 -32.88 17.55 11.57
N ASP A 403 -33.01 17.37 10.25
CA ASP A 403 -33.73 16.24 9.66
C ASP A 403 -32.78 15.04 9.48
N HIS A 404 -32.93 14.00 10.30
CA HIS A 404 -32.10 12.78 10.27
C HIS A 404 -32.24 11.94 8.97
N GLY A 405 -33.14 12.33 8.05
CA GLY A 405 -33.27 11.74 6.72
C GLY A 405 -32.45 12.46 5.62
N LEU A 406 -31.89 13.64 5.90
CA LEU A 406 -31.36 14.57 4.89
C LEU A 406 -30.35 13.93 3.91
N PHE A 407 -29.45 13.07 4.39
CA PHE A 407 -28.40 12.43 3.58
C PHE A 407 -28.60 10.93 3.38
N ARG A 408 -29.73 10.36 3.82
CA ARG A 408 -29.92 8.90 3.84
C ARG A 408 -30.30 8.33 2.47
N ASP A 409 -31.32 8.90 1.84
CA ASP A 409 -31.93 8.36 0.61
C ASP A 409 -31.89 9.40 -0.53
N LEU A 410 -30.74 10.07 -0.68
CA LEU A 410 -30.55 11.06 -1.73
C LEU A 410 -30.48 10.38 -3.11
N PRO A 411 -31.17 10.92 -4.13
CA PRO A 411 -30.93 10.50 -5.51
C PRO A 411 -29.54 10.95 -5.96
N ILE A 412 -28.96 10.24 -6.93
CA ILE A 412 -27.60 10.52 -7.45
C ILE A 412 -27.46 11.97 -7.90
N GLN A 413 -28.51 12.55 -8.50
CA GLN A 413 -28.52 13.95 -8.93
C GLN A 413 -28.27 14.92 -7.76
N ASP A 414 -28.86 14.67 -6.59
CA ASP A 414 -28.65 15.52 -5.41
C ASP A 414 -27.30 15.26 -4.76
N MET A 415 -26.81 14.01 -4.79
CA MET A 415 -25.43 13.70 -4.37
C MET A 415 -24.40 14.47 -5.20
N VAL A 416 -24.59 14.53 -6.52
CA VAL A 416 -23.72 15.30 -7.44
C VAL A 416 -23.76 16.79 -7.11
N LYS A 417 -24.92 17.36 -6.78
CA LYS A 417 -25.02 18.75 -6.33
C LYS A 417 -24.21 18.99 -5.05
N VAL A 418 -24.35 18.13 -4.04
CA VAL A 418 -23.56 18.20 -2.80
C VAL A 418 -22.07 18.06 -3.10
N ALA A 419 -21.69 17.18 -4.02
CA ALA A 419 -20.30 16.97 -4.42
C ALA A 419 -19.71 18.19 -5.16
N ILE A 420 -20.48 18.84 -6.04
CA ILE A 420 -20.07 20.12 -6.65
C ILE A 420 -19.87 21.17 -5.56
N CYS A 421 -20.81 21.29 -4.61
CA CYS A 421 -20.67 22.19 -3.48
C CYS A 421 -19.40 21.88 -2.66
N SER A 422 -19.01 20.61 -2.50
CA SER A 422 -17.77 20.23 -1.79
C SER A 422 -16.50 20.73 -2.49
N GLN A 423 -16.45 20.72 -3.83
CA GLN A 423 -15.33 21.29 -4.60
C GLN A 423 -15.25 22.82 -4.46
N CYS A 424 -16.42 23.44 -4.37
CA CYS A 424 -16.58 24.87 -4.47
C CYS A 424 -16.49 25.61 -3.12
N PHE A 425 -17.01 25.03 -2.03
CA PHE A 425 -17.16 25.70 -0.72
C PHE A 425 -16.31 25.02 0.37
N LYS A 426 -15.15 25.63 0.66
CA LYS A 426 -14.05 25.17 1.55
C LYS A 426 -14.32 23.85 2.29
N ASN A 427 -14.71 23.97 3.55
CA ASN A 427 -14.98 22.87 4.47
C ASN A 427 -16.49 22.75 4.76
N THR A 428 -17.32 23.58 4.10
CA THR A 428 -18.73 23.74 4.47
C THR A 428 -19.49 22.42 4.41
N ILE A 429 -19.22 21.58 3.41
CA ILE A 429 -19.87 20.27 3.28
C ILE A 429 -19.38 19.30 4.36
N ALA A 430 -18.06 19.18 4.57
CA ALA A 430 -17.51 18.35 5.64
C ALA A 430 -18.02 18.78 7.03
N ASP A 431 -18.02 20.07 7.32
CA ASP A 431 -18.51 20.63 8.59
C ASP A 431 -20.03 20.40 8.72
N THR A 432 -20.82 20.56 7.64
CA THR A 432 -22.27 20.29 7.64
C THR A 432 -22.58 18.81 7.88
N ILE A 433 -21.85 17.91 7.21
CA ILE A 433 -21.95 16.46 7.40
C ILE A 433 -21.58 16.09 8.84
N TYR A 434 -20.53 16.69 9.39
CA TYR A 434 -20.13 16.43 10.76
C TYR A 434 -21.22 16.85 11.77
N VAL A 435 -21.80 18.05 11.63
CA VAL A 435 -22.89 18.51 12.52
C VAL A 435 -24.16 17.66 12.33
N TYR A 436 -24.40 17.12 11.13
CA TYR A 436 -25.49 16.17 10.89
C TYR A 436 -25.28 14.82 11.62
N LEU A 437 -24.03 14.37 11.72
CA LEU A 437 -23.65 13.16 12.46
C LEU A 437 -23.60 13.39 13.97
N VAL A 438 -23.32 14.62 14.40
CA VAL A 438 -23.22 15.03 15.81
C VAL A 438 -24.01 16.33 16.02
N PRO A 439 -25.34 16.24 16.20
CA PRO A 439 -26.17 17.42 16.32
C PRO A 439 -25.98 18.12 17.67
N ASP A 440 -25.74 19.43 17.61
CA ASP A 440 -25.43 20.31 18.76
C ASP A 440 -26.66 20.67 19.63
N ARG A 441 -27.89 20.40 19.14
CA ARG A 441 -29.12 21.00 19.70
C ARG A 441 -30.29 20.04 19.98
N ARG A 442 -30.17 18.75 19.65
CA ARG A 442 -31.23 17.76 19.93
C ARG A 442 -30.62 16.58 20.67
N ILE A 443 -30.91 16.52 21.96
CA ILE A 443 -30.33 15.60 22.94
C ILE A 443 -31.02 14.22 22.86
N GLU A 444 -31.12 13.63 21.67
CA GLU A 444 -31.45 12.20 21.56
C GLU A 444 -30.15 11.41 21.80
N SER A 445 -29.97 10.90 23.02
CA SER A 445 -28.93 9.91 23.27
C SER A 445 -29.40 8.53 22.84
N GLY A 446 -28.60 7.88 21.99
CA GLY A 446 -28.69 6.45 21.77
C GLY A 446 -28.02 5.70 22.92
N LYS A 447 -28.48 4.47 23.19
CA LYS A 447 -27.81 3.54 24.10
C LYS A 447 -27.23 2.39 23.28
N LEU A 448 -25.98 2.01 23.57
CA LEU A 448 -25.41 0.76 23.07
C LEU A 448 -25.79 -0.39 24.03
N GLY A 449 -25.22 -1.58 23.82
CA GLY A 449 -25.57 -2.79 24.57
C GLY A 449 -25.48 -2.66 26.10
N PHE A 450 -24.79 -1.63 26.63
CA PHE A 450 -24.77 -1.31 28.05
C PHE A 450 -25.60 -0.04 28.35
N PRO A 451 -26.46 -0.02 29.39
CA PRO A 451 -27.32 1.12 29.69
C PRO A 451 -26.57 2.43 29.99
N GLU A 452 -25.34 2.31 30.48
CA GLU A 452 -24.43 3.41 30.80
C GLU A 452 -23.73 3.98 29.56
N THR A 453 -23.62 3.22 28.46
CA THR A 453 -22.95 3.68 27.23
C THR A 453 -23.93 4.45 26.34
N LYS A 454 -23.86 5.77 26.45
CA LYS A 454 -24.69 6.72 25.70
C LYS A 454 -23.87 7.46 24.65
N PHE A 455 -24.43 7.60 23.45
CA PHE A 455 -23.84 8.36 22.35
C PHE A 455 -24.84 9.38 21.79
N LEU A 456 -24.34 10.42 21.13
CA LEU A 456 -25.18 11.37 20.40
C LEU A 456 -25.71 10.74 19.12
N LYS A 457 -27.03 10.64 19.00
CA LYS A 457 -27.69 10.04 17.84
C LYS A 457 -27.75 11.06 16.70
N GLY A 458 -26.88 10.87 15.72
CA GLY A 458 -26.88 11.62 14.46
C GLY A 458 -27.79 11.03 13.39
N GLY A 459 -27.81 11.66 12.22
CA GLY A 459 -28.42 11.08 11.02
C GLY A 459 -27.53 10.03 10.33
N ASN A 460 -28.13 9.25 9.43
CA ASN A 460 -27.40 8.27 8.62
C ASN A 460 -27.05 8.86 7.24
N ILE A 461 -25.92 8.46 6.66
CA ILE A 461 -25.41 8.96 5.38
C ILE A 461 -25.30 7.83 4.38
N ASN A 462 -25.79 8.08 3.16
CA ASN A 462 -25.56 7.17 2.05
C ASN A 462 -24.07 7.12 1.67
N TYR A 463 -23.47 5.93 1.68
CA TYR A 463 -22.06 5.75 1.33
C TYR A 463 -21.68 6.24 -0.07
N LYS A 464 -22.61 6.22 -1.04
CA LYS A 464 -22.33 6.75 -2.38
C LYS A 464 -22.05 8.26 -2.37
N LEU A 465 -22.68 9.00 -1.45
CA LEU A 465 -22.38 10.43 -1.28
C LEU A 465 -20.91 10.64 -0.88
N LEU A 466 -20.41 9.81 0.03
CA LEU A 466 -19.01 9.86 0.49
C LEU A 466 -18.01 9.51 -0.61
N ASP A 467 -18.42 8.76 -1.64
CA ASP A 467 -17.58 8.50 -2.80
C ASP A 467 -17.41 9.77 -3.66
N PHE A 468 -18.51 10.51 -3.91
CA PHE A 468 -18.53 11.68 -4.78
C PHE A 468 -17.90 12.95 -4.21
N ILE A 469 -17.91 13.15 -2.89
CA ILE A 469 -17.29 14.35 -2.28
C ILE A 469 -15.80 14.40 -2.61
N ASN A 470 -15.26 15.62 -2.76
CA ASN A 470 -13.85 15.80 -3.07
C ASN A 470 -12.93 15.27 -1.95
N ILE A 471 -11.69 14.93 -2.32
CA ILE A 471 -10.72 14.31 -1.40
C ILE A 471 -10.41 15.24 -0.22
N HIS A 472 -10.40 16.55 -0.44
CA HIS A 472 -10.23 17.55 0.60
C HIS A 472 -11.31 17.48 1.70
N ASN A 473 -12.60 17.40 1.34
CA ASN A 473 -13.66 17.31 2.35
C ASN A 473 -13.65 15.93 3.05
N LYS A 474 -13.17 14.87 2.38
CA LYS A 474 -12.92 13.57 3.04
C LYS A 474 -11.87 13.70 4.14
N HIS A 475 -10.75 14.36 3.86
CA HIS A 475 -9.69 14.68 4.83
C HIS A 475 -10.20 15.53 5.99
N ARG A 476 -10.89 16.63 5.69
CA ARG A 476 -11.46 17.51 6.71
C ARG A 476 -12.43 16.75 7.61
N LEU A 477 -13.32 15.94 7.03
CA LEU A 477 -14.28 15.15 7.78
C LEU A 477 -13.58 14.11 8.66
N SER A 478 -12.54 13.43 8.15
CA SER A 478 -11.77 12.50 8.97
C SER A 478 -11.00 13.19 10.11
N GLN A 479 -10.47 14.39 9.89
CA GLN A 479 -9.81 15.19 10.93
C GLN A 479 -10.79 15.59 12.03
N LEU A 480 -12.00 16.03 11.66
CA LEU A 480 -13.05 16.37 12.62
C LEU A 480 -13.46 15.16 13.46
N ILE A 481 -13.67 14.00 12.81
CA ILE A 481 -14.01 12.76 13.50
C ILE A 481 -12.87 12.34 14.44
N TYR A 482 -11.62 12.38 13.98
CA TYR A 482 -10.47 12.01 14.80
C TYR A 482 -10.28 12.95 15.99
N LYS A 483 -10.39 14.27 15.80
CA LYS A 483 -10.33 15.25 16.90
C LYS A 483 -11.36 14.94 17.98
N MET A 484 -12.61 14.68 17.58
CA MET A 484 -13.66 14.31 18.51
C MET A 484 -13.32 13.02 19.27
N MET A 485 -12.70 12.02 18.64
CA MET A 485 -12.24 10.81 19.34
C MET A 485 -11.13 11.10 20.36
N LEU A 486 -10.26 12.10 20.12
CA LEU A 486 -9.13 12.44 20.99
C LEU A 486 -9.50 13.34 22.17
N ASP A 487 -10.30 14.39 21.93
CA ASP A 487 -10.60 15.45 22.89
C ASP A 487 -11.71 15.04 23.87
N GLY A 488 -11.58 13.88 24.54
CA GLY A 488 -12.57 13.36 25.50
C GLY A 488 -13.01 14.34 26.60
N GLU A 489 -12.26 15.44 26.83
CA GLU A 489 -12.59 16.54 27.74
C GLU A 489 -13.46 17.66 27.10
N ALA A 490 -13.49 17.80 25.77
CA ALA A 490 -14.44 18.69 25.11
C ALA A 490 -15.88 18.15 25.16
N TRP A 491 -16.04 16.84 25.37
CA TRP A 491 -17.32 16.14 25.52
C TRP A 491 -18.07 16.58 26.78
N THR A 492 -17.32 16.82 27.85
CA THR A 492 -17.85 17.28 29.13
C THR A 492 -18.11 18.78 29.13
N LYS A 493 -17.40 19.56 28.30
CA LYS A 493 -17.62 21.02 28.16
C LYS A 493 -18.83 21.39 27.28
N LEU A 494 -19.20 20.56 26.31
CA LEU A 494 -20.43 20.73 25.52
C LEU A 494 -21.70 20.39 26.32
N ASN A 495 -21.58 19.61 27.40
CA ASN A 495 -22.68 19.17 28.25
C ASN A 495 -22.58 19.84 29.64
N THR A 496 -22.83 21.14 29.71
CA THR A 496 -23.01 21.84 30.99
C THR A 496 -24.35 21.54 31.68
N ASP A 497 -25.27 20.85 31.00
CA ASP A 497 -26.54 20.42 31.57
C ASP A 497 -26.48 18.94 31.99
N HIS A 498 -26.52 18.72 33.31
CA HIS A 498 -26.23 17.49 34.05
C HIS A 498 -27.10 16.23 33.76
N GLU A 499 -27.91 16.17 32.70
CA GLU A 499 -28.89 15.08 32.53
C GLU A 499 -28.51 13.99 31.51
N GLN A 500 -27.53 14.22 30.62
CA GLN A 500 -27.11 13.22 29.62
C GLN A 500 -25.59 13.13 29.48
N ASN A 501 -24.93 12.43 30.40
CA ASN A 501 -23.51 12.06 30.27
C ASN A 501 -23.29 11.14 29.06
N VAL A 502 -23.01 11.73 27.90
CA VAL A 502 -22.55 11.03 26.69
C VAL A 502 -21.11 10.59 26.90
N ASN A 503 -20.82 9.31 26.66
CA ASN A 503 -19.54 8.70 27.01
C ASN A 503 -18.91 7.84 25.90
N CYS A 504 -19.56 7.67 24.76
CA CYS A 504 -19.02 6.90 23.63
C CYS A 504 -19.27 7.55 22.26
N VAL A 505 -18.42 7.21 21.29
CA VAL A 505 -18.47 7.75 19.92
C VAL A 505 -19.67 7.16 19.20
N SER A 506 -20.38 7.99 18.45
CA SER A 506 -21.54 7.56 17.66
C SER A 506 -21.13 6.51 16.62
N PRO A 507 -21.83 5.35 16.51
CA PRO A 507 -21.55 4.36 15.48
C PRO A 507 -21.63 4.93 14.06
N TYR A 508 -22.53 5.89 13.82
CA TYR A 508 -22.68 6.54 12.52
C TYR A 508 -21.40 7.28 12.09
N LEU A 509 -20.65 7.85 13.03
CA LEU A 509 -19.36 8.49 12.75
C LEU A 509 -18.29 7.47 12.38
N LEU A 510 -18.29 6.33 13.06
CA LEU A 510 -17.34 5.25 12.81
C LEU A 510 -17.58 4.60 11.43
N ASP A 511 -18.85 4.47 11.03
CA ASP A 511 -19.21 3.97 9.70
C ASP A 511 -18.79 4.95 8.57
N VAL A 512 -18.93 6.25 8.80
CA VAL A 512 -18.46 7.29 7.87
C VAL A 512 -16.93 7.30 7.78
N LEU A 513 -16.24 7.24 8.92
CA LEU A 513 -14.77 7.11 8.97
C LEU A 513 -14.32 5.87 8.21
N TYR A 514 -14.99 4.73 8.42
CA TYR A 514 -14.70 3.50 7.72
C TYR A 514 -14.79 3.66 6.21
N LYS A 515 -15.92 4.19 5.72
CA LYS A 515 -16.16 4.37 4.29
C LYS A 515 -15.17 5.34 3.66
N ILE A 516 -14.85 6.45 4.34
CA ILE A 516 -13.91 7.46 3.82
C ILE A 516 -12.50 6.88 3.68
N VAL A 517 -11.98 6.21 4.71
CA VAL A 517 -10.65 5.56 4.68
C VAL A 517 -10.59 4.48 3.61
N TYR A 518 -11.68 3.74 3.40
CA TYR A 518 -11.73 2.74 2.34
C TYR A 518 -11.79 3.34 0.93
N SER A 519 -12.46 4.50 0.76
CA SER A 519 -12.59 5.19 -0.54
C SER A 519 -11.36 6.00 -0.93
N SER A 520 -10.52 6.39 0.05
CA SER A 520 -9.36 7.26 -0.17
C SER A 520 -8.16 6.85 0.70
N PRO A 521 -7.67 5.59 0.54
CA PRO A 521 -6.65 5.03 1.42
C PRO A 521 -5.28 5.68 1.27
N TRP A 522 -4.92 6.21 0.10
CA TRP A 522 -3.60 6.80 -0.12
C TRP A 522 -3.44 8.12 0.60
N SER A 523 -4.45 8.99 0.45
CA SER A 523 -4.40 10.29 1.08
C SER A 523 -4.56 10.18 2.60
N LEU A 524 -5.30 9.20 3.12
CA LEU A 524 -5.59 9.04 4.55
C LEU A 524 -4.64 8.12 5.34
N GLU A 525 -3.60 7.59 4.69
CA GLU A 525 -2.58 6.73 5.31
C GLU A 525 -1.94 7.38 6.55
N LEU A 526 -1.62 8.67 6.47
CA LEU A 526 -0.99 9.42 7.57
C LEU A 526 -1.85 9.43 8.85
N MET A 527 -3.17 9.52 8.71
CA MET A 527 -4.09 9.50 9.85
C MET A 527 -4.08 8.13 10.54
N VAL A 528 -4.08 7.05 9.77
CA VAL A 528 -4.01 5.68 10.31
C VAL A 528 -2.68 5.44 11.01
N LYS A 529 -1.59 5.95 10.44
CA LYS A 529 -0.26 5.91 11.07
C LYS A 529 -0.24 6.66 12.39
N GLU A 530 -0.89 7.81 12.49
CA GLU A 530 -0.98 8.58 13.74
C GLU A 530 -1.81 7.86 14.81
N ILE A 531 -2.91 7.20 14.43
CA ILE A 531 -3.68 6.33 15.32
C ILE A 531 -2.79 5.21 15.87
N LEU A 532 -2.01 4.55 15.01
CA LEU A 532 -1.08 3.48 15.42
C LEU A 532 0.03 3.99 16.36
N GLU A 533 0.57 5.18 16.11
CA GLU A 533 1.55 5.81 17.00
C GLU A 533 0.94 6.19 18.35
N LYS A 534 -0.30 6.70 18.38
CA LYS A 534 -1.01 6.95 19.64
C LYS A 534 -1.29 5.65 20.39
N LEU A 535 -1.71 4.59 19.70
CA LEU A 535 -1.91 3.26 20.30
C LEU A 535 -0.63 2.76 20.96
N LYS A 536 0.52 2.92 20.29
CA LYS A 536 1.85 2.58 20.83
C LYS A 536 2.21 3.40 22.07
N ARG A 537 1.84 4.70 22.13
CA ARG A 537 2.04 5.54 23.32
C ARG A 537 1.18 5.05 24.49
N ILE A 538 -0.07 4.68 24.25
CA ILE A 538 -0.96 4.11 25.27
C ILE A 538 -0.44 2.76 25.77
N ASP A 539 0.05 1.91 24.87
CA ASP A 539 0.64 0.61 25.22
C ASP A 539 1.85 0.79 26.16
N LYS A 540 2.73 1.76 25.86
CA LYS A 540 3.84 2.13 26.75
C LYS A 540 3.36 2.70 28.10
N HIS A 541 2.27 3.45 28.12
CA HIS A 541 1.70 3.96 29.38
C HIS A 541 1.10 2.83 30.22
N THR A 542 0.48 1.84 29.59
CA THR A 542 0.00 0.61 30.25
C THR A 542 1.14 -0.11 30.95
N LYS A 543 2.29 -0.25 30.28
CA LYS A 543 3.52 -0.77 30.89
C LYS A 543 3.95 0.06 32.10
N SER A 544 4.03 1.39 31.94
CA SER A 544 4.43 2.27 33.04
C SER A 544 3.50 2.16 34.24
N PHE A 545 2.19 2.02 34.03
CA PHE A 545 1.22 1.79 35.09
C PHE A 545 1.48 0.49 35.85
N ALA A 546 1.73 -0.61 35.14
CA ALA A 546 2.10 -1.89 35.75
C ALA A 546 3.40 -1.82 36.58
N GLU A 547 4.32 -0.93 36.20
CA GLU A 547 5.56 -0.65 36.95
C GLU A 547 5.38 0.37 38.10
N GLY A 548 4.14 0.74 38.45
CA GLY A 548 3.80 1.67 39.54
C GLY A 548 3.61 3.13 39.10
N GLY A 549 3.43 3.38 37.81
CA GLY A 549 3.12 4.68 37.23
C GLY A 549 1.66 5.13 37.42
N ALA A 550 1.29 6.24 36.79
CA ALA A 550 -0.09 6.75 36.84
C ALA A 550 -1.06 5.83 36.08
N PRO A 551 -2.31 5.64 36.57
CA PRO A 551 -3.32 4.87 35.87
C PRO A 551 -3.74 5.51 34.56
N LEU A 552 -4.10 4.66 33.59
CA LEU A 552 -4.75 5.09 32.37
C LEU A 552 -6.05 5.82 32.68
N THR A 553 -6.27 6.97 32.05
CA THR A 553 -7.54 7.68 32.14
C THR A 553 -8.66 6.86 31.51
N GLU A 554 -9.89 6.98 32.03
CA GLU A 554 -11.07 6.32 31.45
C GLU A 554 -11.28 6.72 29.98
N THR A 555 -10.96 7.97 29.63
CA THR A 555 -10.98 8.47 28.26
C THR A 555 -10.01 7.72 27.35
N SER A 556 -8.82 7.37 27.83
CA SER A 556 -7.82 6.60 27.08
C SER A 556 -8.26 5.16 26.86
N LEU A 557 -8.87 4.53 27.88
CA LEU A 557 -9.42 3.17 27.78
C LEU A 557 -10.59 3.09 26.80
N ARG A 558 -11.51 4.06 26.83
CA ARG A 558 -12.64 4.13 25.87
C ARG A 558 -12.17 4.39 24.45
N TRP A 559 -11.15 5.23 24.27
CA TRP A 559 -10.52 5.45 22.97
C TRP A 559 -9.87 4.17 22.46
N GLN A 560 -9.08 3.49 23.30
CA GLN A 560 -8.42 2.24 22.96
C GLN A 560 -9.43 1.15 22.57
N HIS A 561 -10.50 0.98 23.35
CA HIS A 561 -11.64 0.11 23.05
C HIS A 561 -12.21 0.40 21.64
N THR A 562 -12.54 1.66 21.37
CA THR A 562 -13.13 2.08 20.08
C THR A 562 -12.20 1.78 18.90
N ILE A 563 -10.91 2.10 19.03
CA ILE A 563 -9.93 1.89 17.95
C ILE A 563 -9.68 0.40 17.70
N LEU A 564 -9.53 -0.41 18.75
CA LEU A 564 -9.31 -1.84 18.62
C LEU A 564 -10.50 -2.55 17.94
N GLN A 565 -11.72 -2.12 18.21
CA GLN A 565 -12.92 -2.63 17.51
C GLN A 565 -12.93 -2.25 16.03
N ILE A 566 -12.64 -0.98 15.70
CA ILE A 566 -12.56 -0.53 14.30
C ILE A 566 -11.47 -1.30 13.56
N PHE A 567 -10.30 -1.47 14.17
CA PHE A 567 -9.19 -2.22 13.59
C PHE A 567 -9.51 -3.69 13.36
N SER A 568 -10.19 -4.32 14.33
CA SER A 568 -10.57 -5.73 14.24
C SER A 568 -11.67 -6.00 13.20
N HIS A 569 -12.66 -5.11 13.07
CA HIS A 569 -13.89 -5.42 12.31
C HIS A 569 -14.08 -4.60 11.02
N ARG A 570 -13.39 -3.47 10.86
CA ARG A 570 -13.57 -2.54 9.73
C ARG A 570 -12.27 -2.30 8.98
N PHE A 571 -11.13 -2.14 9.68
CA PHE A 571 -9.83 -1.86 9.06
C PHE A 571 -8.92 -3.07 8.91
N LEU A 572 -9.40 -4.29 9.21
CA LEU A 572 -8.58 -5.48 9.07
C LEU A 572 -7.97 -5.63 7.67
N ARG A 573 -8.76 -5.32 6.64
CA ARG A 573 -8.30 -5.34 5.24
C ARG A 573 -7.21 -4.30 4.98
N LEU A 574 -7.35 -3.10 5.51
CA LEU A 574 -6.36 -2.03 5.38
C LEU A 574 -5.04 -2.44 6.07
N LEU A 575 -5.13 -2.95 7.30
CA LEU A 575 -3.99 -3.39 8.10
C LEU A 575 -3.27 -4.58 7.47
N LYS A 576 -4.00 -5.54 6.89
CA LYS A 576 -3.42 -6.69 6.19
C LYS A 576 -2.49 -6.30 5.05
N TYR A 577 -2.81 -5.24 4.33
CA TYR A 577 -2.01 -4.79 3.17
C TYR A 577 -0.96 -3.75 3.53
N SER A 578 -0.97 -3.20 4.75
CA SER A 578 0.08 -2.28 5.16
C SER A 578 1.45 -2.93 5.01
N ALA A 579 2.40 -2.17 4.45
CA ALA A 579 3.81 -2.56 4.40
C ALA A 579 4.39 -2.93 5.77
N LYS A 580 3.79 -2.42 6.85
CA LYS A 580 4.18 -2.62 8.23
C LYS A 580 3.26 -3.57 9.00
N ALA A 581 2.48 -4.40 8.31
CA ALA A 581 1.60 -5.38 8.95
C ALA A 581 2.33 -6.27 9.98
N TYR A 582 3.62 -6.56 9.74
CA TYR A 582 4.46 -7.37 10.61
C TYR A 582 4.88 -6.66 11.92
N GLU A 583 4.75 -5.33 12.01
CA GLU A 583 5.06 -4.53 13.20
C GLU A 583 3.86 -4.34 14.11
N LEU A 584 2.63 -4.62 13.64
CA LEU A 584 1.38 -4.31 14.34
C LEU A 584 1.30 -4.90 15.76
N LEU A 585 1.88 -6.09 15.97
CA LEU A 585 1.91 -6.73 17.29
C LEU A 585 2.68 -5.88 18.32
N HIS A 586 3.71 -5.14 17.89
CA HIS A 586 4.50 -4.27 18.77
C HIS A 586 3.73 -3.05 19.27
N HIS A 587 2.56 -2.73 18.70
CA HIS A 587 1.73 -1.60 19.13
C HIS A 587 0.80 -1.94 20.31
N ILE A 588 0.67 -3.21 20.70
CA ILE A 588 -0.31 -3.67 21.72
C ILE A 588 0.26 -4.70 22.71
N LYS A 589 1.57 -4.92 22.70
CA LYS A 589 2.22 -6.04 23.40
C LYS A 589 2.19 -5.94 24.92
N TYR A 590 2.06 -4.74 25.48
CA TYR A 590 1.95 -4.55 26.93
C TYR A 590 0.49 -4.57 27.37
N SER A 591 -0.41 -4.06 26.53
CA SER A 591 -1.85 -4.06 26.73
C SER A 591 -2.40 -5.47 26.93
N VAL A 592 -1.89 -6.46 26.19
CA VAL A 592 -2.28 -7.87 26.32
C VAL A 592 -1.87 -8.50 27.66
N SER A 593 -0.86 -7.97 28.34
CA SER A 593 -0.38 -8.56 29.61
C SER A 593 -0.79 -7.77 30.84
N TYR A 594 -1.05 -6.48 30.70
CA TYR A 594 -1.22 -5.57 31.83
C TYR A 594 -2.56 -4.82 31.84
N LEU A 595 -3.45 -5.05 30.88
CA LEU A 595 -4.80 -4.47 30.94
C LEU A 595 -5.68 -5.26 31.91
N ASP A 596 -6.08 -4.61 33.00
CA ASP A 596 -7.04 -5.17 33.96
C ASP A 596 -8.50 -5.03 33.48
N HIS A 597 -8.77 -4.11 32.56
CA HIS A 597 -10.13 -3.83 32.11
C HIS A 597 -10.64 -4.90 31.12
N ARG A 598 -11.50 -5.79 31.60
CA ARG A 598 -12.02 -6.98 30.87
C ARG A 598 -12.45 -6.73 29.42
N GLN A 599 -13.22 -5.68 29.16
CA GLN A 599 -13.74 -5.42 27.81
C GLN A 599 -12.61 -5.02 26.84
N THR A 600 -11.84 -3.99 27.18
CA THR A 600 -10.66 -3.54 26.43
C THR A 600 -9.61 -4.64 26.27
N TYR A 601 -9.42 -5.49 27.29
CA TYR A 601 -8.57 -6.68 27.20
C TYR A 601 -9.09 -7.63 26.12
N HIS A 602 -10.39 -7.94 26.10
CA HIS A 602 -10.97 -8.81 25.08
C HIS A 602 -10.81 -8.25 23.66
N ASP A 603 -10.97 -6.94 23.47
CA ASP A 603 -10.72 -6.31 22.16
C ASP A 603 -9.23 -6.35 21.79
N ALA A 604 -8.32 -6.21 22.77
CA ALA A 604 -6.88 -6.32 22.54
C ALA A 604 -6.48 -7.76 22.15
N GLU A 605 -7.01 -8.76 22.85
CA GLU A 605 -6.82 -10.18 22.53
C GLU A 605 -7.35 -10.51 21.13
N THR A 606 -8.59 -10.07 20.83
CA THR A 606 -9.22 -10.24 19.52
C THR A 606 -8.41 -9.58 18.41
N PHE A 607 -7.92 -8.37 18.65
CA PHE A 607 -7.08 -7.65 17.70
C PHE A 607 -5.76 -8.38 17.43
N VAL A 608 -5.12 -8.93 18.47
CA VAL A 608 -3.89 -9.70 18.34
C VAL A 608 -4.11 -11.01 17.57
N ILE A 609 -5.20 -11.74 17.83
CA ILE A 609 -5.58 -12.92 17.05
C ILE A 609 -5.74 -12.54 15.57
N HIS A 610 -6.45 -11.45 15.28
CA HIS A 610 -6.61 -10.95 13.91
C HIS A 610 -5.28 -10.57 13.27
N ILE A 611 -4.40 -9.83 13.96
CA ILE A 611 -3.06 -9.47 13.46
C ILE A 611 -2.27 -10.71 13.10
N MET A 612 -2.28 -11.75 13.95
CA MET A 612 -1.56 -12.99 13.68
C MET A 612 -2.13 -13.72 12.46
N MET A 613 -3.46 -13.83 12.35
CA MET A 613 -4.11 -14.51 11.23
C MET A 613 -3.94 -13.81 9.88
N ILE A 614 -3.78 -12.49 9.84
CA ILE A 614 -3.58 -11.75 8.58
C ILE A 614 -2.14 -11.76 8.06
N GLN A 615 -1.16 -12.19 8.86
CA GLN A 615 0.26 -12.16 8.45
C GLN A 615 0.49 -13.04 7.23
N ASN A 616 1.11 -12.48 6.20
CA ASN A 616 1.51 -13.21 4.99
C ASN A 616 3.00 -13.04 4.64
N ASN A 617 3.74 -12.28 5.46
CA ASN A 617 5.11 -11.86 5.20
C ASN A 617 6.08 -12.58 6.17
N SER A 618 7.19 -13.13 5.64
CA SER A 618 8.23 -13.77 6.44
C SER A 618 8.93 -12.80 7.40
N LYS A 619 8.88 -11.49 7.13
CA LYS A 619 9.36 -10.43 8.05
C LYS A 619 8.68 -10.47 9.41
N PHE A 620 7.46 -10.99 9.52
CA PHE A 620 6.79 -11.21 10.80
C PHE A 620 7.56 -12.19 11.69
N ILE A 621 8.15 -13.22 11.11
CA ILE A 621 8.96 -14.18 11.87
C ILE A 621 10.20 -13.49 12.43
N LYS A 622 10.83 -12.62 11.63
CA LYS A 622 11.95 -11.78 12.08
C LYS A 622 11.52 -10.79 13.17
N SER A 623 10.31 -10.23 13.11
CA SER A 623 9.81 -9.30 14.14
C SER A 623 9.50 -9.96 15.48
N LEU A 624 9.28 -11.28 15.50
CA LEU A 624 9.14 -12.06 16.74
C LEU A 624 10.49 -12.27 17.47
N ILE A 625 11.61 -12.28 16.74
CA ILE A 625 12.98 -12.51 17.24
C ILE A 625 13.65 -11.20 17.72
N ASP A 626 12.91 -10.09 17.76
CA ASP A 626 13.45 -8.75 18.07
C ASP A 626 14.46 -8.77 19.24
N PRO A 627 15.78 -8.58 18.97
CA PRO A 627 16.82 -8.67 19.99
C PRO A 627 16.79 -7.49 20.97
N SER A 628 16.03 -6.44 20.65
CA SER A 628 15.81 -5.29 21.52
C SER A 628 14.54 -5.43 22.38
N ARG A 629 13.90 -6.59 22.37
CA ARG A 629 12.66 -6.83 23.11
C ARG A 629 12.93 -6.90 24.61
N GLU A 630 12.27 -6.03 25.36
CA GLU A 630 12.35 -5.98 26.82
C GLU A 630 11.66 -7.18 27.50
N LYS A 631 10.61 -7.74 26.89
CA LYS A 631 9.94 -8.95 27.39
C LYS A 631 10.71 -10.21 27.02
N SER A 632 10.89 -11.13 27.97
CA SER A 632 11.49 -12.46 27.72
C SER A 632 10.56 -13.37 26.91
N HIS A 633 9.25 -13.26 27.09
CA HIS A 633 8.24 -14.01 26.32
C HIS A 633 7.16 -13.09 25.75
N TRP A 634 6.59 -13.43 24.59
CA TRP A 634 5.52 -12.65 23.96
C TRP A 634 4.18 -12.75 24.69
N PHE A 635 3.76 -13.97 25.05
CA PHE A 635 2.43 -14.22 25.63
C PHE A 635 2.50 -15.07 26.90
N PRO A 636 3.30 -14.70 27.93
CA PRO A 636 3.47 -15.54 29.11
C PRO A 636 2.15 -15.84 29.85
N GLU A 637 1.16 -14.96 29.73
CA GLU A 637 -0.14 -15.09 30.42
C GLU A 637 -1.21 -15.83 29.60
N SER A 638 -1.05 -16.00 28.28
CA SER A 638 -2.11 -16.54 27.41
C SER A 638 -1.61 -17.67 26.50
N GLU A 639 -1.96 -18.91 26.87
CA GLU A 639 -1.73 -20.09 26.03
C GLU A 639 -2.47 -19.98 24.69
N LEU A 640 -3.66 -19.37 24.67
CA LEU A 640 -4.44 -19.17 23.45
C LEU A 640 -3.65 -18.36 22.42
N LEU A 641 -3.13 -17.19 22.81
CA LEU A 641 -2.36 -16.33 21.92
C LEU A 641 -1.06 -17.00 21.48
N ALA A 642 -0.39 -17.73 22.38
CA ALA A 642 0.78 -18.53 22.05
C ALA A 642 0.48 -19.60 20.98
N ARG A 643 -0.64 -20.31 21.10
CA ARG A 643 -1.10 -21.29 20.09
C ARG A 643 -1.35 -20.63 18.74
N TYR A 644 -2.03 -19.49 18.70
CA TYR A 644 -2.25 -18.73 17.45
C TYR A 644 -0.95 -18.24 16.81
N ALA A 645 0.04 -17.84 17.62
CA ALA A 645 1.36 -17.45 17.13
C ALA A 645 2.07 -18.64 16.47
N ILE A 646 2.04 -19.82 17.11
CA ILE A 646 2.63 -21.06 16.56
C ILE A 646 1.89 -21.51 15.29
N PHE A 647 0.55 -21.43 15.25
CA PHE A 647 -0.22 -21.69 14.04
C PHE A 647 0.15 -20.76 12.90
N THR A 648 0.34 -19.48 13.20
CA THR A 648 0.75 -18.48 12.22
C THR A 648 2.15 -18.77 11.69
N LEU A 649 3.08 -19.14 12.57
CA LEU A 649 4.43 -19.57 12.21
C LEU A 649 4.40 -20.79 11.29
N ALA A 650 3.64 -21.83 11.65
CA ALA A 650 3.46 -23.04 10.85
C ALA A 650 2.90 -22.71 9.46
N ARG A 651 1.87 -21.86 9.39
CA ARG A 651 1.27 -21.41 8.12
C ARG A 651 2.27 -20.64 7.26
N LEU A 652 3.04 -19.72 7.83
CA LEU A 652 4.03 -18.93 7.11
C LEU A 652 5.18 -19.80 6.57
N ILE A 653 5.74 -20.71 7.39
CA ILE A 653 6.78 -21.64 6.96
C ILE A 653 6.28 -22.53 5.82
N LYS A 654 5.05 -23.05 5.94
CA LYS A 654 4.45 -23.92 4.91
C LYS A 654 4.24 -23.19 3.58
N LEU A 655 3.86 -21.91 3.62
CA LEU A 655 3.57 -21.12 2.41
C LEU A 655 4.81 -20.49 1.77
N ARG A 656 5.83 -20.15 2.54
CA ARG A 656 6.98 -19.34 2.09
C ARG A 656 8.32 -20.06 2.11
N GLY A 657 8.39 -21.27 2.66
CA GLY A 657 9.66 -21.97 2.84
C GLY A 657 10.45 -21.45 4.04
N ARG A 658 11.66 -22.00 4.22
CA ARG A 658 12.49 -21.82 5.43
C ARG A 658 13.68 -20.88 5.19
N ASP A 659 13.80 -20.26 4.02
CA ASP A 659 15.06 -19.71 3.50
C ASP A 659 15.67 -18.60 4.37
N ASP A 660 14.92 -18.07 5.33
CA ASP A 660 15.31 -17.01 6.28
C ASP A 660 15.31 -17.42 7.77
N ILE A 661 14.96 -18.68 8.11
CA ILE A 661 14.66 -19.10 9.50
C ILE A 661 15.63 -20.20 9.97
N HIS A 662 16.72 -19.77 10.58
CA HIS A 662 17.74 -20.69 11.09
C HIS A 662 17.44 -21.20 12.50
N ASP A 663 16.74 -20.44 13.36
CA ASP A 663 16.56 -20.74 14.78
C ASP A 663 15.07 -20.76 15.20
N ILE A 664 14.37 -21.85 14.84
CA ILE A 664 12.96 -22.06 15.21
C ILE A 664 12.81 -22.32 16.72
N GLU A 665 13.83 -22.91 17.33
CA GLU A 665 13.86 -23.23 18.76
C GLU A 665 13.80 -21.96 19.61
N SER A 666 14.69 -21.00 19.35
CA SER A 666 14.70 -19.70 20.03
C SER A 666 13.38 -18.94 19.86
N ILE A 667 12.78 -18.99 18.66
CA ILE A 667 11.47 -18.37 18.42
C ILE A 667 10.41 -18.97 19.33
N LEU A 668 10.31 -20.30 19.39
CA LEU A 668 9.29 -21.00 20.17
C LEU A 668 9.46 -20.75 21.67
N THR A 669 10.69 -20.81 22.18
CA THR A 669 10.98 -20.49 23.59
C THR A 669 10.67 -19.02 23.91
N SER A 670 10.76 -18.13 22.92
CA SER A 670 10.41 -16.72 23.08
C SER A 670 8.91 -16.43 23.03
N ILE A 671 8.07 -17.37 22.56
CA ILE A 671 6.62 -17.16 22.43
C ILE A 671 5.93 -17.40 23.78
N TYR A 672 6.22 -18.54 24.42
CA TYR A 672 5.55 -18.99 25.64
C TYR A 672 6.53 -19.70 26.58
N PRO A 673 6.50 -19.43 27.90
CA PRO A 673 7.41 -20.04 28.86
C PRO A 673 7.09 -21.51 29.17
N HIS A 674 5.84 -21.94 29.00
CA HIS A 674 5.42 -23.31 29.30
C HIS A 674 5.32 -24.18 28.04
N GLN A 675 5.38 -25.50 28.19
CA GLN A 675 5.24 -26.41 27.06
C GLN A 675 3.76 -26.59 26.68
N ILE A 676 3.48 -26.49 25.38
CA ILE A 676 2.13 -26.61 24.82
C ILE A 676 1.92 -28.01 24.25
N HIS A 677 0.89 -28.70 24.72
CA HIS A 677 0.49 -29.99 24.19
C HIS A 677 -0.36 -29.81 22.92
N TRP A 678 0.00 -30.54 21.87
CA TRP A 678 -0.67 -30.52 20.58
C TRP A 678 -1.21 -31.91 20.25
N SER A 679 -2.42 -31.99 19.69
CA SER A 679 -2.92 -33.28 19.22
C SER A 679 -2.10 -33.80 18.04
N VAL A 680 -2.01 -35.13 17.93
CA VAL A 680 -1.31 -35.81 16.82
C VAL A 680 -1.86 -35.34 15.46
N THR A 681 -3.18 -35.11 15.36
CA THR A 681 -3.82 -34.58 14.16
C THR A 681 -3.33 -33.19 13.80
N THR A 682 -3.14 -32.31 14.79
CA THR A 682 -2.69 -30.93 14.56
C THR A 682 -1.21 -30.90 14.16
N LEU A 683 -0.38 -31.69 14.85
CA LEU A 683 1.04 -31.82 14.54
C LEU A 683 1.27 -32.34 13.11
N GLY A 684 0.41 -33.23 12.62
CA GLY A 684 0.47 -33.72 11.23
C GLY A 684 0.29 -32.63 10.17
N PHE A 685 -0.25 -31.46 10.50
CA PHE A 685 -0.36 -30.32 9.58
C PHE A 685 0.80 -29.33 9.67
N PHE A 686 1.66 -29.44 10.69
CA PHE A 686 2.78 -28.53 10.89
C PHE A 686 3.97 -28.92 9.98
N PRO A 687 4.61 -27.95 9.32
CA PRO A 687 5.77 -28.24 8.46
C PRO A 687 6.99 -28.64 9.30
N GLU A 688 7.89 -29.42 8.71
CA GLU A 688 9.20 -29.69 9.32
C GLU A 688 10.12 -28.46 9.21
N PRO A 689 10.98 -28.19 10.21
CA PRO A 689 11.28 -28.97 11.42
C PRO A 689 10.37 -28.63 12.64
N LEU A 690 9.39 -27.75 12.49
CA LEU A 690 8.52 -27.28 13.58
C LEU A 690 7.71 -28.43 14.20
N GLY A 691 7.15 -29.30 13.35
CA GLY A 691 6.40 -30.48 13.77
C GLY A 691 7.24 -31.44 14.63
N SER A 692 8.42 -31.84 14.13
CA SER A 692 9.33 -32.73 14.88
C SER A 692 9.81 -32.13 16.19
N TYR A 693 10.11 -30.83 16.24
CA TYR A 693 10.54 -30.18 17.47
C TYR A 693 9.44 -30.18 18.55
N LEU A 694 8.20 -29.83 18.17
CA LEU A 694 7.07 -29.84 19.12
C LEU A 694 6.70 -31.26 19.56
N ALA A 695 6.83 -32.25 18.67
CA ALA A 695 6.65 -33.65 19.03
C ALA A 695 7.75 -34.15 19.99
N ALA A 696 9.01 -33.76 19.76
CA ALA A 696 10.14 -34.10 20.64
C ALA A 696 9.97 -33.49 22.04
N GLN A 697 9.53 -32.23 22.14
CA GLN A 697 9.21 -31.60 23.43
C GLN A 697 8.14 -32.38 24.22
N GLN A 698 7.09 -32.86 23.54
CA GLN A 698 6.03 -33.64 24.18
C GLN A 698 6.47 -35.04 24.62
N SER A 699 7.42 -35.64 23.91
CA SER A 699 7.94 -36.99 24.25
C SER A 699 8.81 -37.03 25.52
N GLY A 700 9.27 -35.88 26.01
CA GLY A 700 10.09 -35.75 27.22
C GLY A 700 9.31 -35.71 28.54
N ILE A 701 7.96 -35.68 28.51
CA ILE A 701 7.11 -35.57 29.70
C ILE A 701 6.25 -36.82 29.83
N GLY A 702 6.19 -37.36 31.06
CA GLY A 702 5.27 -38.46 31.40
C GLY A 702 3.84 -38.08 31.05
N ALA A 703 3.09 -39.04 30.52
CA ALA A 703 1.71 -38.90 30.07
C ALA A 703 0.94 -37.83 30.86
N ILE A 704 0.33 -36.88 30.13
CA ILE A 704 -0.67 -35.94 30.66
C ILE A 704 -1.46 -36.70 31.73
N PRO A 705 -1.49 -36.27 33.02
CA PRO A 705 -2.34 -36.94 34.01
C PRO A 705 -3.71 -37.00 33.37
N SER A 706 -4.28 -38.20 33.18
CA SER A 706 -5.40 -38.37 32.26
C SER A 706 -6.57 -37.52 32.76
N VAL A 707 -6.68 -36.31 32.22
CA VAL A 707 -7.71 -35.35 32.57
C VAL A 707 -9.06 -35.95 32.22
N GLU A 708 -9.13 -36.90 31.27
CA GLU A 708 -10.34 -37.64 31.00
C GLU A 708 -10.84 -38.52 32.15
N LYS A 709 -10.00 -39.09 33.02
CA LYS A 709 -10.48 -39.85 34.20
C LYS A 709 -10.76 -38.93 35.39
N ASP A 710 -9.95 -37.89 35.60
CA ASP A 710 -10.12 -36.99 36.74
C ASP A 710 -11.18 -35.90 36.48
N VAL A 711 -11.33 -35.36 35.27
CA VAL A 711 -12.40 -34.41 34.91
C VAL A 711 -13.73 -35.10 34.64
N SER A 712 -13.76 -36.33 34.10
CA SER A 712 -15.03 -37.10 34.06
C SER A 712 -15.47 -37.56 35.45
N ALA A 713 -14.52 -37.88 36.34
CA ALA A 713 -14.81 -38.10 37.76
C ALA A 713 -15.23 -36.81 38.48
N SER A 714 -14.69 -35.65 38.10
CA SER A 714 -15.04 -34.32 38.65
C SER A 714 -16.36 -33.75 38.11
N MET A 715 -16.74 -34.10 36.86
CA MET A 715 -18.01 -33.69 36.23
C MET A 715 -19.18 -34.64 36.51
N HIS A 716 -18.99 -35.69 37.30
CA HIS A 716 -20.12 -36.38 37.93
C HIS A 716 -20.85 -35.40 38.85
N VAL A 717 -22.17 -35.33 38.75
CA VAL A 717 -23.06 -34.35 39.44
C VAL A 717 -22.82 -34.27 40.96
N GLY A 718 -22.22 -35.29 41.60
CA GLY A 718 -21.85 -35.27 43.03
C GLY A 718 -20.45 -34.71 43.37
N ASN A 719 -19.49 -34.66 42.43
CA ASN A 719 -18.11 -34.23 42.68
C ASN A 719 -17.83 -32.77 42.29
N LEU A 720 -18.60 -32.20 41.36
CA LEU A 720 -18.64 -30.75 41.14
C LEU A 720 -19.04 -30.02 42.44
N CYS A 721 -20.04 -30.53 43.16
CA CYS A 721 -20.41 -30.00 44.48
C CYS A 721 -19.28 -30.10 45.51
N ASN A 722 -18.45 -31.15 45.48
CA ASN A 722 -17.33 -31.31 46.41
C ASN A 722 -16.12 -30.39 46.07
N LEU A 723 -16.00 -29.94 44.82
CA LEU A 723 -15.02 -28.93 44.39
C LEU A 723 -15.42 -27.51 44.80
N PHE A 724 -16.72 -27.21 44.86
CA PHE A 724 -17.25 -25.92 45.35
C PHE A 724 -17.47 -25.89 46.87
N LEU A 725 -17.62 -27.05 47.52
CA LEU A 725 -17.78 -27.19 48.96
C LEU A 725 -16.44 -27.62 49.58
N ASP A 726 -15.47 -26.72 49.60
CA ASP A 726 -14.35 -26.89 50.52
C ASP A 726 -14.88 -26.78 51.95
N GLN A 727 -15.04 -27.92 52.62
CA GLN A 727 -15.59 -28.00 54.00
C GLN A 727 -14.74 -27.26 55.03
N THR A 728 -13.55 -26.79 54.64
CA THR A 728 -12.64 -26.01 55.47
C THR A 728 -12.89 -24.51 55.41
N LEU A 729 -13.65 -24.02 54.42
CA LEU A 729 -14.00 -22.60 54.28
C LEU A 729 -15.35 -22.30 54.96
N PRO A 730 -15.44 -21.23 55.76
CA PRO A 730 -16.70 -20.79 56.32
C PRO A 730 -17.63 -20.30 55.19
N PRO A 731 -18.83 -20.90 55.01
CA PRO A 731 -19.72 -20.60 53.89
C PRO A 731 -20.38 -19.21 53.95
N ASP A 732 -20.33 -18.55 55.11
CA ASP A 732 -20.99 -17.26 55.36
C ASP A 732 -20.03 -16.06 55.31
N ASP A 733 -18.73 -16.28 55.07
CA ASP A 733 -17.72 -15.21 55.02
C ASP A 733 -17.36 -14.86 53.57
N GLU A 734 -18.06 -13.85 53.03
CA GLU A 734 -17.90 -13.40 51.65
C GLU A 734 -16.47 -12.94 51.34
N GLU A 735 -15.76 -12.32 52.30
CA GLU A 735 -14.38 -11.85 52.10
C GLU A 735 -13.40 -13.01 51.98
N VAL A 736 -13.53 -14.03 52.83
CA VAL A 736 -12.68 -15.23 52.82
C VAL A 736 -12.93 -16.07 51.57
N LEU A 737 -14.20 -16.24 51.17
CA LEU A 737 -14.55 -16.94 49.94
C LEU A 737 -14.02 -16.19 48.72
N LYS A 738 -14.17 -14.86 48.68
CA LYS A 738 -13.66 -14.02 47.60
C LYS A 738 -12.13 -14.06 47.54
N GLU A 739 -11.43 -13.98 48.66
CA GLU A 739 -9.97 -14.07 48.71
C GLU A 739 -9.48 -15.45 48.27
N HIS A 740 -10.14 -16.51 48.71
CA HIS A 740 -9.78 -17.88 48.34
C HIS A 740 -9.99 -18.17 46.85
N PHE A 741 -11.17 -17.86 46.29
CA PHE A 741 -11.49 -18.15 44.89
C PHE A 741 -10.91 -17.14 43.89
N SER A 742 -10.46 -15.96 44.35
CA SER A 742 -9.76 -14.99 43.48
C SER A 742 -8.29 -15.34 43.24
N GLN A 743 -7.69 -16.21 44.05
CA GLN A 743 -6.31 -16.67 43.86
C GLN A 743 -6.16 -17.50 42.58
N ILE A 744 -5.13 -17.20 41.78
CA ILE A 744 -4.84 -17.84 40.48
C ILE A 744 -4.82 -19.37 40.57
N ASN A 745 -4.35 -19.93 41.69
CA ASN A 745 -4.25 -21.38 41.90
C ASN A 745 -5.63 -22.07 41.98
N ASN A 746 -6.67 -21.32 42.33
CA ASN A 746 -8.03 -21.84 42.57
C ASN A 746 -9.02 -21.44 41.46
N GLN A 747 -8.61 -20.57 40.53
CA GLN A 747 -9.42 -20.10 39.40
C GLN A 747 -9.87 -21.17 38.40
N PRO A 748 -9.11 -22.24 38.07
CA PRO A 748 -9.54 -23.24 37.07
C PRO A 748 -10.81 -24.02 37.45
N ILE A 749 -11.24 -23.92 38.71
CA ILE A 749 -12.37 -24.63 39.31
C ILE A 749 -13.63 -23.74 39.36
N PHE A 750 -13.47 -22.41 39.27
CA PHE A 750 -14.54 -21.41 39.32
C PHE A 750 -15.04 -21.06 37.91
#